data_AF-A0A944VTB1-F1
#
_entry.id   AF-A0A944VTB1-F1
#
_cell.length_a   1.000
_cell.length_b   1.000
_cell.length_c   1.000
_cell.angle_alpha   90.00
_cell.angle_beta   90.00
_cell.angle_gamma   90.00
#
_symmetry.space_group_name_H-M   'P 1'
#
loop_
_entity.id
_entity.type
_entity.pdbx_description
1 polymer ?
#
loop_
_entity_poly.entity_id
_entity_poly.type
_entity_poly.pdbx_seq_one_letter_code
_entity_poly.pdbx_strand_id
1 'polypeptide(L)'
;MDKRHGRYGLALSGGGIRSAAFGLGVIQGLEAGGCFKEIDYLSTVSGGGYIGSALTWFLYNNNKKGEDAQYRFPFGSRKACSRNQQGGKENAFLDFIRQHCNYLLPGNGLDMISLFAVVVRTMCISLFVYLTMMITTMIIFFKINVFETSTLNWRSVNDHPKSLTLCYPIWLAIILVAVLTFSYFWFSMRTRLAVGSKTERYEWLIKGQICIGWGWKSVFALLFIGSLPYAGGCFKGIISQAFAAGGTTIIGMIIGFYQFKKQQNMTEPSSAIALVMNKILLIIGVFALIYGLVFIAYSIGGWVDYYHEDYAWHIAAVLFVFSAIIGICVNMNYVGIFRMYRDRLMETFLPNFTNVNDNKWGLATDANKTLLEDIGKSPFKPYHLINSNIVLVDSSSTKYRGRGGDSFILSPLFCGSDATGWCQTKEYMKTDTRTRRRMTLPTAMSISAAAVNPNAGVGGKGLTRNKLLSVLMSLLNIRTGYWAFNPKPNKTPILPFMPNFMYPGLKGLLGFGLSEDGRSVELTDGGHFENLGVYELIRRKLSVIIVSDAGADPDFNFADLANAVERTRVDFGAMITFCESNHHLNNILPKSDVKHKRTEDEVFAVKYKLAKQGFAIGDIYYHDHDPESAKPDGILIYLKTTLIPDLPPDIYGYKSANKDFPDQSTGDQFFDEAQFEAYRELGYQITKKMVITVKKEHPSVFK
;
A
#
# COMPACT_ATOMS: atom_id res chain seq x y z
N MET A 1 22.73 36.71 -17.40
CA MET A 1 22.11 35.38 -17.25
C MET A 1 20.62 35.57 -17.33
N ASP A 2 20.09 35.35 -18.52
CA ASP A 2 18.77 35.79 -18.97
C ASP A 2 17.84 34.57 -19.14
N LYS A 3 16.54 34.72 -18.79
CA LYS A 3 15.46 33.72 -18.75
C LYS A 3 15.61 32.57 -17.73
N ARG A 4 14.99 32.71 -16.54
CA ARG A 4 14.55 31.57 -15.72
C ARG A 4 13.60 30.73 -16.58
N HIS A 5 14.12 29.71 -17.25
CA HIS A 5 13.27 28.69 -17.86
C HIS A 5 12.54 28.00 -16.70
N GLY A 6 11.23 28.22 -16.65
CA GLY A 6 10.38 27.59 -15.65
C GLY A 6 10.52 26.07 -15.70
N ARG A 7 10.53 25.42 -14.54
CA ARG A 7 10.65 23.97 -14.44
C ARG A 7 9.27 23.32 -14.43
N TYR A 8 9.15 22.15 -15.05
CA TYR A 8 7.87 21.46 -15.26
C TYR A 8 7.75 20.24 -14.37
N GLY A 9 6.56 20.02 -13.83
CA GLY A 9 6.24 18.87 -12.99
C GLY A 9 5.07 18.08 -13.55
N LEU A 10 5.16 16.75 -13.51
CA LEU A 10 4.05 15.83 -13.68
C LEU A 10 3.76 15.16 -12.33
N ALA A 11 2.55 15.33 -11.82
CA ALA A 11 2.06 14.67 -10.63
C ALA A 11 1.11 13.53 -11.02
N LEU A 12 1.38 12.31 -10.55
CA LEU A 12 0.52 11.14 -10.75
C LEU A 12 -0.05 10.71 -9.40
N SER A 13 -1.38 10.82 -9.25
CA SER A 13 -2.06 10.59 -7.98
C SER A 13 -2.04 9.13 -7.54
N GLY A 14 -2.44 8.89 -6.29
CA GLY A 14 -2.79 7.56 -5.82
C GLY A 14 -4.15 7.08 -6.38
N GLY A 15 -4.50 5.83 -6.05
CA GLY A 15 -5.70 5.16 -6.57
C GLY A 15 -5.49 3.72 -7.02
N GLY A 16 -4.36 3.10 -6.65
CA GLY A 16 -4.04 1.73 -7.05
C GLY A 16 -3.83 1.57 -8.56
N ILE A 17 -4.17 0.40 -9.08
CA ILE A 17 -3.93 0.08 -10.49
C ILE A 17 -4.76 0.95 -11.47
N ARG A 18 -5.92 1.48 -11.03
CA ARG A 18 -6.69 2.50 -11.78
C ARG A 18 -5.82 3.70 -12.12
N SER A 19 -5.16 4.27 -11.10
CA SER A 19 -4.32 5.45 -11.30
C SER A 19 -3.09 5.11 -12.13
N ALA A 20 -2.52 3.91 -11.98
CA ALA A 20 -1.44 3.45 -12.83
C ALA A 20 -1.85 3.39 -14.31
N ALA A 21 -3.04 2.86 -14.61
CA ALA A 21 -3.57 2.75 -15.97
C ALA A 21 -3.87 4.13 -16.59
N PHE A 22 -4.61 4.97 -15.87
CA PHE A 22 -4.93 6.33 -16.31
C PHE A 22 -3.66 7.17 -16.50
N GLY A 23 -2.74 7.13 -15.53
CA GLY A 23 -1.45 7.81 -15.57
C GLY A 23 -0.55 7.33 -16.72
N LEU A 24 -0.58 6.04 -17.08
CA LEU A 24 0.07 5.52 -18.29
C LEU A 24 -0.48 6.21 -19.54
N GLY A 25 -1.81 6.31 -19.64
CA GLY A 25 -2.49 7.05 -20.71
C GLY A 25 -2.07 8.53 -20.77
N VAL A 26 -1.99 9.19 -19.61
CA VAL A 26 -1.53 10.59 -19.51
C VAL A 26 -0.10 10.73 -20.03
N ILE A 27 0.83 9.89 -19.57
CA ILE A 27 2.22 9.91 -20.05
C ILE A 27 2.27 9.68 -21.58
N GLN A 28 1.49 8.72 -22.11
CA GLN A 28 1.38 8.48 -23.55
C GLN A 28 0.86 9.70 -24.32
N GLY A 29 -0.14 10.41 -23.78
CA GLY A 29 -0.69 11.61 -24.39
C GLY A 29 0.34 12.75 -24.45
N LEU A 30 1.09 12.94 -23.38
CA LEU A 30 2.18 13.93 -23.32
C LEU A 30 3.31 13.59 -24.30
N GLU A 31 3.71 12.32 -24.40
CA GLU A 31 4.74 11.87 -25.35
C GLU A 31 4.26 12.03 -26.80
N ALA A 32 3.02 11.65 -27.11
CA ALA A 32 2.43 11.81 -28.45
C ALA A 32 2.38 13.28 -28.88
N GLY A 33 2.05 14.19 -27.95
CA GLY A 33 2.04 15.63 -28.13
C GLY A 33 3.41 16.32 -28.08
N GLY A 34 4.49 15.56 -27.85
CA GLY A 34 5.86 16.06 -27.77
C GLY A 34 6.20 16.84 -26.50
N CYS A 35 5.27 16.90 -25.52
CA CYS A 35 5.39 17.71 -24.31
C CYS A 35 6.11 16.97 -23.17
N PHE A 36 6.20 15.64 -23.23
CA PHE A 36 6.80 14.84 -22.17
C PHE A 36 8.29 15.18 -21.92
N LYS A 37 9.04 15.57 -22.96
CA LYS A 37 10.45 15.96 -22.87
C LYS A 37 10.69 17.23 -22.04
N GLU A 38 9.66 18.04 -21.84
CA GLU A 38 9.74 19.26 -21.03
C GLU A 38 9.65 18.97 -19.53
N ILE A 39 9.07 17.82 -19.13
CA ILE A 39 8.85 17.46 -17.73
C ILE A 39 10.18 17.24 -17.01
N ASP A 40 10.48 18.09 -16.02
CA ASP A 40 11.70 18.01 -15.22
C ASP A 40 11.53 17.12 -13.99
N TYR A 41 10.35 17.16 -13.36
CA TYR A 41 10.03 16.42 -12.14
C TYR A 41 8.83 15.51 -12.36
N LEU A 42 8.93 14.29 -11.85
CA LEU A 42 7.83 13.34 -11.78
C LEU A 42 7.55 13.06 -10.31
N SER A 43 6.40 13.50 -9.83
CA SER A 43 5.94 13.29 -8.47
C SER A 43 4.85 12.24 -8.44
N THR A 44 5.03 11.18 -7.66
CA THR A 44 4.13 10.04 -7.66
C THR A 44 3.63 9.69 -6.28
N VAL A 45 2.39 9.22 -6.22
CA VAL A 45 1.76 8.67 -5.02
C VAL A 45 1.13 7.33 -5.37
N SER A 46 1.34 6.30 -4.53
CA SER A 46 0.64 5.03 -4.60
C SER A 46 0.61 4.42 -6.02
N GLY A 47 -0.57 4.27 -6.63
CA GLY A 47 -0.76 3.80 -8.01
C GLY A 47 0.02 4.56 -9.08
N GLY A 48 0.12 5.89 -8.99
CA GLY A 48 0.97 6.69 -9.86
C GLY A 48 2.46 6.33 -9.71
N GLY A 49 2.85 5.82 -8.53
CA GLY A 49 4.18 5.30 -8.25
C GLY A 49 4.50 4.04 -9.03
N TYR A 50 3.51 3.20 -9.36
CA TYR A 50 3.72 1.98 -10.16
C TYR A 50 4.26 2.34 -11.54
N ILE A 51 3.53 3.22 -12.24
CA ILE A 51 3.86 3.59 -13.61
C ILE A 51 5.04 4.56 -13.68
N GLY A 52 5.18 5.48 -12.72
CA GLY A 52 6.34 6.37 -12.67
C GLY A 52 7.65 5.64 -12.33
N SER A 53 7.59 4.60 -11.49
CA SER A 53 8.75 3.74 -11.25
C SER A 53 9.08 2.89 -12.48
N ALA A 54 8.07 2.33 -13.16
CA ALA A 54 8.26 1.60 -14.42
C ALA A 54 8.98 2.45 -15.47
N LEU A 55 8.50 3.68 -15.66
CA LEU A 55 9.08 4.67 -16.58
C LEU A 55 10.55 4.94 -16.27
N THR A 56 10.84 5.34 -15.03
CA THR A 56 12.20 5.76 -14.63
C THR A 56 13.17 4.58 -14.56
N TRP A 57 12.70 3.38 -14.20
CA TRP A 57 13.47 2.15 -14.25
C TRP A 57 13.85 1.76 -15.68
N PHE A 58 12.93 1.87 -16.64
CA PHE A 58 13.18 1.55 -18.03
C PHE A 58 14.13 2.56 -18.69
N LEU A 59 13.94 3.87 -18.43
CA LEU A 59 14.84 4.92 -18.90
C LEU A 59 16.27 4.69 -18.37
N TYR A 60 16.41 4.28 -17.11
CA TYR A 60 17.70 3.91 -16.53
C TYR A 60 18.33 2.66 -17.20
N ASN A 61 17.56 1.59 -17.40
CA ASN A 61 18.12 0.32 -17.90
C ASN A 61 18.41 0.31 -19.41
N ASN A 62 17.66 1.07 -20.22
CA ASN A 62 18.00 1.22 -21.64
C ASN A 62 19.39 1.82 -21.84
N ASN A 63 19.82 2.69 -20.93
CA ASN A 63 21.13 3.31 -20.98
C ASN A 63 22.30 2.35 -20.66
N LYS A 64 22.05 1.20 -20.02
CA LYS A 64 23.12 0.24 -19.72
C LYS A 64 23.64 -0.54 -20.94
N LYS A 65 22.99 -0.41 -22.10
CA LYS A 65 23.22 -1.30 -23.26
C LYS A 65 24.19 -0.77 -24.35
N GLY A 66 24.84 0.38 -24.20
CA GLY A 66 25.90 0.82 -25.14
C GLY A 66 26.08 2.34 -25.24
N GLU A 67 27.15 2.79 -25.90
CA GLU A 67 27.66 4.18 -25.94
C GLU A 67 26.78 5.19 -26.71
N ASP A 68 25.73 4.75 -27.40
CA ASP A 68 24.72 5.63 -28.02
C ASP A 68 23.41 5.60 -27.23
N ALA A 69 23.36 6.35 -26.12
CA ALA A 69 22.19 6.44 -25.25
C ALA A 69 21.00 7.12 -25.96
N GLN A 70 20.18 6.34 -26.68
CA GLN A 70 18.96 6.85 -27.31
C GLN A 70 17.77 6.79 -26.35
N TYR A 71 17.03 7.90 -26.26
CA TYR A 71 15.75 7.94 -25.55
C TYR A 71 14.75 7.00 -26.25
N ARG A 72 14.27 6.00 -25.51
CA ARG A 72 13.24 5.08 -25.98
C ARG A 72 12.10 5.02 -24.97
N PHE A 73 10.92 5.45 -25.40
CA PHE A 73 9.72 5.46 -24.59
C PHE A 73 9.22 4.02 -24.31
N PRO A 74 9.03 3.61 -23.03
CA PRO A 74 8.70 2.24 -22.67
C PRO A 74 7.30 1.77 -23.08
N PHE A 75 6.33 2.66 -23.08
CA PHE A 75 4.92 2.26 -23.10
C PHE A 75 4.32 2.22 -24.50
N GLY A 76 5.15 2.01 -25.52
CA GLY A 76 4.70 1.95 -26.91
C GLY A 76 4.42 3.31 -27.55
N SER A 77 4.55 3.37 -28.88
CA SER A 77 4.26 4.57 -29.67
C SER A 77 2.97 4.38 -30.44
N ARG A 78 2.01 5.30 -30.27
CA ARG A 78 0.81 5.36 -31.12
C ARG A 78 1.06 6.02 -32.48
N LYS A 79 2.28 6.48 -32.78
CA LYS A 79 2.63 7.13 -34.06
C LYS A 79 2.70 6.16 -35.25
N ALA A 80 2.47 4.86 -35.08
CA ALA A 80 2.51 3.89 -36.17
C ALA A 80 1.21 3.06 -36.26
N CYS A 81 0.25 3.54 -37.05
CA CYS A 81 -0.63 2.65 -37.83
C CYS A 81 0.13 2.03 -39.04
N SER A 82 1.43 1.78 -38.90
CA SER A 82 2.23 1.09 -39.91
C SER A 82 2.38 -0.37 -39.48
N ARG A 83 1.64 -1.24 -40.17
CA ARG A 83 1.78 -2.71 -40.15
C ARG A 83 3.15 -3.12 -40.69
N ASN A 84 4.21 -2.90 -39.92
CA ASN A 84 5.46 -3.65 -40.09
C ASN A 84 5.60 -4.60 -38.91
N GLN A 85 5.99 -5.85 -39.18
CA GLN A 85 6.13 -6.96 -38.22
C GLN A 85 7.06 -6.67 -37.02
N GLN A 86 7.70 -5.49 -36.96
CA GLN A 86 8.43 -4.99 -35.80
C GLN A 86 7.54 -4.32 -34.71
N GLY A 87 6.29 -3.97 -35.02
CA GLY A 87 5.36 -3.33 -34.08
C GLY A 87 5.04 -4.16 -32.83
N GLY A 88 5.14 -5.49 -32.91
CA GLY A 88 4.96 -6.39 -31.76
C GLY A 88 6.03 -6.24 -30.67
N LYS A 89 7.23 -5.73 -30.99
CA LYS A 89 8.28 -5.48 -29.99
C LYS A 89 8.24 -4.07 -29.39
N GLU A 90 7.62 -3.09 -30.06
CA GLU A 90 7.52 -1.72 -29.55
C GLU A 90 6.48 -1.60 -28.43
N ASN A 91 5.40 -2.37 -28.50
CA ASN A 91 4.34 -2.40 -27.49
C ASN A 91 4.51 -3.53 -26.47
N ALA A 92 5.55 -4.36 -26.56
CA ALA A 92 5.71 -5.56 -25.74
C ALA A 92 5.58 -5.30 -24.22
N PHE A 93 6.10 -4.16 -23.74
CA PHE A 93 5.96 -3.82 -22.32
C PHE A 93 4.54 -3.38 -21.94
N LEU A 94 3.86 -2.64 -22.82
CA LEU A 94 2.46 -2.30 -22.64
C LEU A 94 1.59 -3.57 -22.64
N ASP A 95 1.81 -4.46 -23.61
CA ASP A 95 1.09 -5.74 -23.74
C ASP A 95 1.32 -6.62 -22.51
N PHE A 96 2.56 -6.64 -21.99
CA PHE A 96 2.89 -7.36 -20.76
C PHE A 96 2.09 -6.83 -19.57
N ILE A 97 2.07 -5.51 -19.32
CA ILE A 97 1.32 -4.92 -18.20
C ILE A 97 -0.17 -5.19 -18.34
N ARG A 98 -0.73 -5.05 -19.55
CA ARG A 98 -2.16 -5.31 -19.83
C ARG A 98 -2.56 -6.73 -19.46
N GLN A 99 -1.77 -7.72 -19.88
CA GLN A 99 -2.08 -9.13 -19.67
C GLN A 99 -1.75 -9.63 -18.25
N HIS A 100 -0.93 -8.88 -17.50
CA HIS A 100 -0.52 -9.21 -16.13
C HIS A 100 -0.98 -8.17 -15.09
N CYS A 101 -2.02 -7.39 -15.44
CA CYS A 101 -2.56 -6.34 -14.56
C CYS A 101 -3.23 -6.93 -13.31
N ASN A 102 -3.68 -8.18 -13.32
CA ASN A 102 -4.09 -8.91 -12.12
C ASN A 102 -2.87 -9.43 -11.32
N TYR A 103 -2.06 -8.49 -10.83
CA TYR A 103 -0.74 -8.74 -10.25
C TYR A 103 -0.79 -9.54 -8.93
N LEU A 104 -1.90 -9.50 -8.20
CA LEU A 104 -2.07 -10.27 -6.96
C LEU A 104 -2.27 -11.78 -7.20
N LEU A 105 -2.72 -12.16 -8.40
CA LEU A 105 -3.04 -13.54 -8.78
C LEU A 105 -2.38 -13.91 -10.11
N PRO A 106 -1.03 -13.93 -10.20
CA PRO A 106 -0.32 -14.18 -11.46
C PRO A 106 -0.43 -15.63 -11.97
N GLY A 107 -1.06 -16.53 -11.20
CA GLY A 107 -1.15 -17.96 -11.52
C GLY A 107 0.06 -18.76 -11.03
N ASN A 108 0.24 -19.99 -11.56
CA ASN A 108 1.39 -20.86 -11.25
C ASN A 108 1.60 -21.17 -9.75
N GLY A 109 0.51 -21.36 -9.00
CA GLY A 109 0.55 -21.67 -7.57
C GLY A 109 0.56 -20.45 -6.64
N LEU A 110 0.55 -19.24 -7.20
CA LEU A 110 0.39 -17.97 -6.49
C LEU A 110 -1.05 -17.47 -6.66
N ASP A 111 -1.96 -18.14 -5.96
CA ASP A 111 -3.41 -17.92 -6.00
C ASP A 111 -3.93 -17.23 -4.72
N MET A 112 -5.24 -17.04 -4.60
CA MET A 112 -5.86 -16.42 -3.41
C MET A 112 -5.54 -17.20 -2.12
N ILE A 113 -5.32 -18.50 -2.21
CA ILE A 113 -4.97 -19.33 -1.04
C ILE A 113 -3.53 -19.02 -0.61
N SER A 114 -2.61 -18.84 -1.55
CA SER A 114 -1.24 -18.38 -1.24
C SER A 114 -1.22 -16.98 -0.61
N LEU A 115 -2.09 -16.07 -1.07
CA LEU A 115 -2.26 -14.73 -0.51
C LEU A 115 -2.77 -14.81 0.94
N PHE A 116 -3.83 -15.58 1.16
CA PHE A 116 -4.41 -15.81 2.49
C PHE A 116 -3.40 -16.48 3.44
N ALA A 117 -2.67 -17.47 2.94
CA ALA A 117 -1.64 -18.18 3.69
C ALA A 117 -0.54 -17.26 4.21
N VAL A 118 -0.12 -16.27 3.42
CA VAL A 118 0.88 -15.26 3.84
C VAL A 118 0.33 -14.39 4.98
N VAL A 119 -0.94 -13.99 4.91
CA VAL A 119 -1.60 -13.21 5.98
C VAL A 119 -1.67 -14.04 7.26
N VAL A 120 -2.25 -15.25 7.20
CA VAL A 120 -2.40 -16.11 8.38
C VAL A 120 -1.06 -16.47 9.00
N ARG A 121 -0.06 -16.82 8.18
CA ARG A 121 1.31 -17.08 8.67
C ARG A 121 1.85 -15.89 9.47
N THR A 122 1.66 -14.67 8.94
CA THR A 122 2.12 -13.45 9.61
C THR A 122 1.44 -13.27 10.96
N MET A 123 0.12 -13.52 11.01
CA MET A 123 -0.65 -13.49 12.25
C MET A 123 -0.14 -14.55 13.24
N CYS A 124 0.06 -15.79 12.80
CA CYS A 124 0.56 -16.88 13.65
C CYS A 124 1.92 -16.55 14.28
N ILE A 125 2.86 -15.99 13.51
CA ILE A 125 4.18 -15.61 14.05
C ILE A 125 4.04 -14.48 15.08
N SER A 126 3.23 -13.47 14.77
CA SER A 126 2.99 -12.33 15.65
C SER A 126 2.34 -12.77 16.97
N LEU A 127 1.25 -13.55 16.87
CA LEU A 127 0.53 -14.11 18.01
C LEU A 127 1.41 -15.05 18.80
N PHE A 128 2.26 -15.86 18.16
CA PHE A 128 3.19 -16.74 18.86
C PHE A 128 4.12 -15.92 19.77
N VAL A 129 4.77 -14.89 19.23
CA VAL A 129 5.69 -14.05 20.02
C VAL A 129 4.96 -13.41 21.21
N TYR A 130 3.84 -12.74 20.96
CA TYR A 130 3.14 -12.00 22.01
C TYR A 130 2.43 -12.91 23.01
N LEU A 131 1.79 -14.00 22.57
CA LEU A 131 1.14 -14.96 23.45
C LEU A 131 2.15 -15.67 24.36
N THR A 132 3.32 -16.06 23.84
CA THR A 132 4.38 -16.66 24.67
C THR A 132 4.92 -15.67 25.70
N MET A 133 5.03 -14.38 25.37
CA MET A 133 5.36 -13.34 26.36
C MET A 133 4.27 -13.19 27.43
N MET A 134 3.00 -13.24 27.03
CA MET A 134 1.87 -13.19 27.96
C MET A 134 1.85 -14.40 28.89
N ILE A 135 2.06 -15.62 28.38
CA ILE A 135 2.16 -16.85 29.18
C ILE A 135 3.31 -16.72 30.19
N THR A 136 4.48 -16.29 29.73
CA THR A 136 5.64 -16.04 30.61
C THR A 136 5.27 -15.07 31.74
N THR A 137 4.60 -13.98 31.41
CA THR A 137 4.16 -12.97 32.39
C THR A 137 3.15 -13.56 33.38
N MET A 138 2.20 -14.39 32.92
CA MET A 138 1.22 -15.04 33.78
C MET A 138 1.86 -16.04 34.74
N ILE A 139 2.83 -16.85 34.28
CA ILE A 139 3.61 -17.75 35.16
C ILE A 139 4.32 -16.95 36.26
N ILE A 140 4.93 -15.83 35.89
CA ILE A 140 5.57 -14.93 36.86
C ILE A 140 4.54 -14.42 37.87
N PHE A 141 3.37 -13.96 37.42
CA PHE A 141 2.31 -13.45 38.29
C PHE A 141 1.80 -14.49 39.29
N PHE A 142 1.60 -15.75 38.89
CA PHE A 142 1.30 -16.83 39.82
C PHE A 142 2.44 -17.03 40.83
N LYS A 143 3.70 -17.06 40.37
CA LYS A 143 4.87 -17.22 41.25
C LYS A 143 5.10 -16.11 42.26
N ILE A 144 4.73 -14.88 41.93
CA ILE A 144 4.79 -13.75 42.86
C ILE A 144 3.47 -13.57 43.64
N ASN A 145 2.57 -14.56 43.60
CA ASN A 145 1.30 -14.59 44.31
C ASN A 145 0.37 -13.41 43.98
N VAL A 146 0.40 -12.92 42.74
CA VAL A 146 -0.61 -11.95 42.25
C VAL A 146 -1.96 -12.62 42.04
N PHE A 147 -1.98 -13.92 41.72
CA PHE A 147 -3.19 -14.72 41.57
C PHE A 147 -3.10 -15.96 42.45
N GLU A 148 -4.22 -16.35 43.05
CA GLU A 148 -4.32 -17.61 43.79
C GLU A 148 -4.56 -18.79 42.83
N THR A 149 -3.71 -19.81 42.93
CA THR A 149 -3.75 -21.04 42.12
C THR A 149 -5.02 -21.87 42.33
N SER A 150 -5.74 -21.63 43.42
CA SER A 150 -7.01 -22.28 43.81
C SER A 150 -8.23 -21.84 42.99
N THR A 151 -8.13 -20.72 42.25
CA THR A 151 -9.28 -20.10 41.55
C THR A 151 -9.67 -20.82 40.25
N LEU A 152 -8.75 -21.55 39.63
CA LEU A 152 -9.00 -22.37 38.45
C LEU A 152 -9.29 -23.80 38.89
N ASN A 153 -10.56 -24.20 38.85
CA ASN A 153 -11.01 -25.53 39.27
C ASN A 153 -10.57 -26.62 38.26
N TRP A 154 -9.27 -26.93 38.22
CA TRP A 154 -8.67 -27.81 37.21
C TRP A 154 -9.12 -29.28 37.31
N ARG A 155 -9.81 -29.63 38.40
CA ARG A 155 -10.40 -30.97 38.60
C ARG A 155 -11.44 -31.32 37.54
N SER A 156 -12.20 -30.36 37.00
CA SER A 156 -13.27 -30.68 36.03
C SER A 156 -12.77 -30.93 34.59
N VAL A 157 -11.50 -30.63 34.29
CA VAL A 157 -10.93 -30.86 32.95
C VAL A 157 -10.53 -32.32 32.74
N ASN A 158 -10.21 -33.03 33.83
CA ASN A 158 -9.83 -34.45 33.78
C ASN A 158 -11.03 -35.43 33.76
N ASP A 159 -12.23 -34.98 34.13
CA ASP A 159 -13.45 -35.83 34.16
C ASP A 159 -14.14 -35.98 32.78
N HIS A 160 -13.56 -35.41 31.72
CA HIS A 160 -13.97 -35.63 30.33
C HIS A 160 -12.89 -36.29 29.46
N PRO A 161 -12.48 -37.55 29.74
CA PRO A 161 -11.46 -38.24 28.94
C PRO A 161 -11.98 -38.75 27.57
N LYS A 162 -13.16 -38.32 27.10
CA LYS A 162 -13.73 -38.74 25.80
C LYS A 162 -14.13 -37.61 24.85
N SER A 163 -14.00 -36.34 25.24
CA SER A 163 -14.29 -35.19 24.35
C SER A 163 -13.04 -34.51 23.76
N LEU A 164 -11.84 -34.93 24.18
CA LEU A 164 -10.55 -34.43 23.69
C LEU A 164 -9.84 -35.35 22.67
N THR A 165 -10.51 -36.39 22.19
CA THR A 165 -10.12 -37.07 20.94
C THR A 165 -10.46 -36.18 19.75
N LEU A 166 -9.75 -35.05 19.61
CA LEU A 166 -9.67 -34.38 18.33
C LEU A 166 -9.24 -35.42 17.29
N CYS A 167 -10.07 -35.60 16.26
CA CYS A 167 -9.82 -36.53 15.17
C CYS A 167 -8.37 -36.36 14.67
N TYR A 168 -7.62 -37.46 14.45
CA TYR A 168 -6.23 -37.46 13.97
C TYR A 168 -5.90 -36.41 12.87
N PRO A 169 -6.80 -36.11 11.90
CA PRO A 169 -6.59 -35.05 10.93
C PRO A 169 -6.43 -33.64 11.53
N ILE A 170 -7.10 -33.30 12.63
CA ILE A 170 -6.96 -31.99 13.27
C ILE A 170 -5.60 -31.86 13.95
N TRP A 171 -5.12 -32.91 14.62
CA TRP A 171 -3.76 -32.93 15.17
C TRP A 171 -2.70 -32.79 14.08
N LEU A 172 -2.88 -33.50 12.96
CA LEU A 172 -2.00 -33.37 11.81
C LEU A 172 -2.04 -31.95 11.23
N ALA A 173 -3.22 -31.31 11.21
CA ALA A 173 -3.36 -29.91 10.78
C ALA A 173 -2.60 -28.94 11.70
N ILE A 174 -2.69 -29.10 13.02
CA ILE A 174 -1.97 -28.28 14.00
C ILE A 174 -0.45 -28.44 13.85
N ILE A 175 0.02 -29.69 13.74
CA ILE A 175 1.45 -29.99 13.51
C ILE A 175 1.90 -29.34 12.21
N LEU A 176 1.11 -29.44 11.14
CA LEU A 176 1.43 -28.84 9.86
C LEU A 176 1.50 -27.32 9.94
N VAL A 177 0.58 -26.65 10.65
CA VAL A 177 0.64 -25.20 10.90
C VAL A 177 1.93 -24.82 11.66
N ALA A 178 2.31 -25.61 12.67
CA ALA A 178 3.56 -25.39 13.41
C ALA A 178 4.80 -25.56 12.51
N VAL A 179 4.85 -26.60 11.69
CA VAL A 179 5.93 -26.84 10.70
C VAL A 179 6.01 -25.70 9.69
N LEU A 180 4.87 -25.24 9.14
CA LEU A 180 4.82 -24.12 8.21
C LEU A 180 5.32 -22.82 8.87
N THR A 181 4.92 -22.57 10.11
CA THR A 181 5.37 -21.41 10.89
C THR A 181 6.88 -21.47 11.15
N PHE A 182 7.39 -22.62 11.58
CA PHE A 182 8.81 -22.82 11.86
C PHE A 182 9.68 -22.74 10.60
N SER A 183 9.22 -23.29 9.47
CA SER A 183 9.93 -23.21 8.19
C SER A 183 10.20 -21.76 7.76
N TYR A 184 9.29 -20.84 8.11
CA TYR A 184 9.43 -19.43 7.79
C TYR A 184 10.29 -18.68 8.80
N PHE A 185 10.24 -19.05 10.08
CA PHE A 185 11.25 -18.61 11.05
C PHE A 185 12.66 -18.96 10.55
N TRP A 186 12.85 -20.19 10.07
CA TRP A 186 14.12 -20.62 9.46
C TRP A 186 14.50 -19.79 8.22
N PHE A 187 13.54 -19.50 7.33
CA PHE A 187 13.77 -18.61 6.19
C PHE A 187 14.18 -17.19 6.62
N SER A 188 13.51 -16.62 7.62
CA SER A 188 13.86 -15.32 8.19
C SER A 188 15.26 -15.34 8.81
N MET A 189 15.62 -16.42 9.49
CA MET A 189 16.96 -16.64 10.03
C MET A 189 18.02 -16.68 8.93
N ARG A 190 17.82 -17.45 7.85
CA ARG A 190 18.74 -17.45 6.69
C ARG A 190 18.88 -16.06 6.06
N THR A 191 17.77 -15.32 5.96
CA THR A 191 17.77 -13.95 5.44
C THR A 191 18.54 -12.99 6.35
N ARG A 192 18.40 -13.13 7.67
CA ARG A 192 19.14 -12.36 8.68
C ARG A 192 20.64 -12.65 8.63
N LEU A 193 21.01 -13.93 8.52
CA LEU A 193 22.39 -14.37 8.36
C LEU A 193 22.98 -14.05 6.97
N ALA A 194 22.19 -13.42 6.09
CA ALA A 194 22.56 -13.06 4.72
C ALA A 194 23.15 -14.24 3.92
N VAL A 195 22.65 -15.45 4.18
CA VAL A 195 23.08 -16.66 3.48
C VAL A 195 22.58 -16.61 2.03
N GLY A 196 23.51 -16.71 1.07
CA GLY A 196 23.22 -16.71 -0.37
C GLY A 196 23.10 -15.33 -1.00
N SER A 197 23.06 -15.30 -2.34
CA SER A 197 22.93 -14.05 -3.11
C SER A 197 21.55 -13.38 -2.93
N LYS A 198 21.42 -12.10 -3.31
CA LYS A 198 20.11 -11.40 -3.31
C LYS A 198 19.08 -12.09 -4.22
N THR A 199 19.56 -12.68 -5.32
CA THR A 199 18.72 -13.44 -6.27
C THR A 199 18.26 -14.75 -5.65
N GLU A 200 19.19 -15.56 -5.13
CA GLU A 200 18.85 -16.84 -4.48
C GLU A 200 17.84 -16.68 -3.35
N ARG A 201 18.00 -15.65 -2.50
CA ARG A 201 17.06 -15.38 -1.41
C ARG A 201 15.66 -15.04 -1.91
N TYR A 202 15.57 -14.30 -3.02
CA TYR A 202 14.30 -13.96 -3.63
C TYR A 202 13.64 -15.17 -4.31
N GLU A 203 14.41 -15.98 -5.04
CA GLU A 203 13.93 -17.24 -5.61
C GLU A 203 13.40 -18.20 -4.53
N TRP A 204 14.16 -18.37 -3.45
CA TRP A 204 13.74 -19.20 -2.31
C TRP A 204 12.47 -18.67 -1.65
N LEU A 205 12.31 -17.34 -1.55
CA LEU A 205 11.11 -16.73 -0.99
C LEU A 205 9.87 -17.08 -1.82
N ILE A 206 9.95 -16.94 -3.14
CA ILE A 206 8.83 -17.21 -4.05
C ILE A 206 8.48 -18.70 -4.05
N LYS A 207 9.48 -19.59 -4.14
CA LYS A 207 9.27 -21.04 -3.99
C LYS A 207 8.63 -21.37 -2.64
N GLY A 208 9.10 -20.74 -1.56
CA GLY A 208 8.53 -20.89 -0.22
C GLY A 208 7.07 -20.45 -0.13
N GLN A 209 6.69 -19.34 -0.78
CA GLN A 209 5.28 -18.90 -0.84
C GLN A 209 4.38 -19.93 -1.53
N ILE A 210 4.84 -20.49 -2.65
CA ILE A 210 4.11 -21.54 -3.38
C ILE A 210 3.96 -22.79 -2.50
N CYS A 211 5.04 -23.26 -1.88
CA CYS A 211 5.01 -24.41 -0.96
C CYS A 211 4.07 -24.19 0.23
N ILE A 212 4.10 -22.99 0.82
CA ILE A 212 3.21 -22.61 1.91
C ILE A 212 1.75 -22.61 1.45
N GLY A 213 1.46 -22.12 0.24
CA GLY A 213 0.12 -22.17 -0.35
C GLY A 213 -0.40 -23.61 -0.43
N TRP A 214 0.40 -24.55 -0.93
CA TRP A 214 0.06 -25.98 -0.92
C TRP A 214 -0.09 -26.56 0.49
N GLY A 215 0.80 -26.20 1.42
CA GLY A 215 0.70 -26.61 2.81
C GLY A 215 -0.62 -26.19 3.45
N TRP A 216 -1.08 -24.96 3.21
CA TRP A 216 -2.37 -24.48 3.72
C TRP A 216 -3.57 -25.15 3.04
N LYS A 217 -3.50 -25.49 1.75
CA LYS A 217 -4.52 -26.33 1.10
C LYS A 217 -4.66 -27.67 1.83
N SER A 218 -3.55 -28.30 2.21
CA SER A 218 -3.56 -29.52 3.02
C SER A 218 -4.12 -29.29 4.43
N VAL A 219 -3.76 -28.18 5.10
CA VAL A 219 -4.36 -27.81 6.41
C VAL A 219 -5.88 -27.70 6.29
N PHE A 220 -6.40 -26.98 5.30
CA PHE A 220 -7.85 -26.83 5.12
C PHE A 220 -8.52 -28.15 4.80
N ALA A 221 -7.91 -29.01 3.97
CA ALA A 221 -8.43 -30.34 3.69
C ALA A 221 -8.51 -31.19 4.97
N LEU A 222 -7.45 -31.17 5.80
CA LEU A 222 -7.40 -31.90 7.07
C LEU A 222 -8.42 -31.37 8.09
N LEU A 223 -8.55 -30.05 8.20
CA LEU A 223 -9.56 -29.42 9.06
C LEU A 223 -10.98 -29.75 8.58
N PHE A 224 -11.21 -29.69 7.27
CA PHE A 224 -12.51 -30.05 6.68
C PHE A 224 -12.86 -31.50 7.01
N ILE A 225 -11.98 -32.46 6.69
CA ILE A 225 -12.18 -33.89 7.00
C ILE A 225 -12.35 -34.12 8.50
N GLY A 226 -11.49 -33.51 9.31
CA GLY A 226 -11.53 -33.62 10.77
C GLY A 226 -12.77 -32.99 11.40
N SER A 227 -13.41 -32.02 10.72
CA SER A 227 -14.65 -31.38 11.16
C SER A 227 -15.92 -32.15 10.80
N LEU A 228 -15.88 -33.10 9.84
CA LEU A 228 -17.05 -33.86 9.40
C LEU A 228 -17.79 -34.60 10.53
N PRO A 229 -17.11 -35.29 11.47
CA PRO A 229 -17.80 -35.94 12.60
C PRO A 229 -18.53 -34.95 13.51
N TYR A 230 -17.99 -33.74 13.65
CA TYR A 230 -18.58 -32.67 14.45
C TYR A 230 -19.73 -31.98 13.72
N ALA A 231 -19.62 -31.76 12.40
CA ALA A 231 -20.72 -31.25 11.58
C ALA A 231 -21.92 -32.22 11.60
N GLY A 232 -21.67 -33.54 11.56
CA GLY A 232 -22.68 -34.57 11.77
C GLY A 232 -23.30 -34.55 13.18
N GLY A 233 -22.50 -34.29 14.21
CA GLY A 233 -22.97 -34.15 15.60
C GLY A 233 -23.73 -32.83 15.88
N CYS A 234 -23.44 -31.76 15.14
CA CYS A 234 -24.08 -30.44 15.27
C CYS A 234 -25.57 -30.44 14.87
N PHE A 235 -26.07 -31.50 14.24
CA PHE A 235 -27.50 -31.68 13.96
C PHE A 235 -28.31 -32.26 15.12
N LYS A 236 -27.70 -32.54 16.30
CA LYS A 236 -28.43 -33.13 17.44
C LYS A 236 -28.29 -32.46 18.81
N GLY A 237 -27.55 -31.36 18.96
CA GLY A 237 -27.50 -30.69 20.26
C GLY A 237 -26.42 -29.63 20.33
N ILE A 238 -26.86 -28.41 20.63
CA ILE A 238 -26.08 -27.18 20.59
C ILE A 238 -25.02 -27.20 21.71
N ILE A 239 -23.74 -27.28 21.28
CA ILE A 239 -22.52 -26.69 21.86
C ILE A 239 -22.07 -27.19 23.26
N SER A 240 -21.08 -28.09 23.31
CA SER A 240 -20.32 -28.37 24.53
C SER A 240 -18.88 -27.81 24.48
N GLN A 241 -18.69 -26.76 25.29
CA GLN A 241 -17.50 -26.28 26.03
C GLN A 241 -16.11 -26.11 25.36
N ALA A 242 -15.74 -26.86 24.31
CA ALA A 242 -14.47 -26.67 23.61
C ALA A 242 -14.44 -25.40 22.73
N PHE A 243 -15.61 -24.82 22.44
CA PHE A 243 -15.76 -23.57 21.69
C PHE A 243 -15.69 -22.29 22.55
N ALA A 244 -15.71 -22.39 23.88
CA ALA A 244 -15.88 -21.20 24.74
C ALA A 244 -14.62 -20.31 24.82
N ALA A 245 -13.42 -20.86 24.68
CA ALA A 245 -12.16 -20.09 24.70
C ALA A 245 -11.60 -19.80 23.30
N GLY A 246 -11.71 -20.74 22.36
CA GLY A 246 -11.25 -20.56 20.97
C GLY A 246 -12.26 -19.86 20.06
N GLY A 247 -13.56 -20.06 20.32
CA GLY A 247 -14.65 -19.50 19.51
C GLY A 247 -14.78 -18.00 19.64
N THR A 248 -14.59 -17.41 20.82
CA THR A 248 -14.65 -15.95 21.03
C THR A 248 -13.57 -15.20 20.24
N THR A 249 -12.37 -15.78 20.15
CA THR A 249 -11.22 -15.26 19.41
C THR A 249 -11.47 -15.30 17.89
N ILE A 250 -11.98 -16.43 17.37
CA ILE A 250 -12.29 -16.62 15.95
C ILE A 250 -13.53 -15.81 15.53
N ILE A 251 -14.58 -15.80 16.36
CA ILE A 251 -15.80 -15.01 16.15
C ILE A 251 -15.48 -13.51 16.16
N GLY A 252 -14.63 -13.03 17.09
CA GLY A 252 -14.15 -11.66 17.11
C GLY A 252 -13.38 -11.27 15.84
N MET A 253 -12.53 -12.17 15.32
CA MET A 253 -11.84 -11.97 14.03
C MET A 253 -12.81 -11.97 12.85
N ILE A 254 -13.76 -12.91 12.79
CA ILE A 254 -14.75 -12.99 11.70
C ILE A 254 -15.67 -11.77 11.72
N ILE A 255 -16.15 -11.33 12.89
CA ILE A 255 -16.96 -10.12 13.04
C ILE A 255 -16.14 -8.88 12.61
N GLY A 256 -14.89 -8.77 13.07
CA GLY A 256 -14.00 -7.66 12.69
C GLY A 256 -13.73 -7.61 11.18
N PHE A 257 -13.49 -8.78 10.55
CA PHE A 257 -13.21 -8.88 9.12
C PHE A 257 -14.48 -8.67 8.27
N TYR A 258 -15.62 -9.21 8.71
CA TYR A 258 -16.92 -9.00 8.08
C TYR A 258 -17.31 -7.52 8.14
N GLN A 259 -17.08 -6.84 9.26
CA GLN A 259 -17.30 -5.41 9.39
C GLN A 259 -16.37 -4.59 8.51
N PHE A 260 -15.08 -4.94 8.45
CA PHE A 260 -14.11 -4.30 7.56
C PHE A 260 -14.56 -4.39 6.08
N LYS A 261 -15.00 -5.57 5.64
CA LYS A 261 -15.51 -5.78 4.26
C LYS A 261 -16.84 -5.07 4.01
N LYS A 262 -17.78 -5.12 4.97
CA LYS A 262 -19.07 -4.43 4.87
C LYS A 262 -18.90 -2.92 4.80
N GLN A 263 -17.91 -2.36 5.52
CA GLN A 263 -17.68 -0.92 5.59
C GLN A 263 -16.87 -0.38 4.39
N GLN A 264 -16.01 -1.18 3.76
CA GLN A 264 -15.38 -0.80 2.48
C GLN A 264 -16.38 -0.71 1.32
N ASN A 265 -17.51 -1.43 1.42
CA ASN A 265 -18.56 -1.45 0.40
C ASN A 265 -19.73 -0.50 0.68
N MET A 266 -19.75 0.18 1.83
CA MET A 266 -20.82 1.11 2.19
C MET A 266 -20.39 2.55 1.97
N THR A 267 -20.92 3.16 0.91
CA THR A 267 -21.15 4.59 0.81
C THR A 267 -22.24 4.97 1.83
N GLU A 268 -21.80 5.35 3.02
CA GLU A 268 -22.58 5.79 4.18
C GLU A 268 -23.45 4.74 4.94
N PRO A 269 -23.33 4.64 6.28
CA PRO A 269 -24.31 3.94 7.09
C PRO A 269 -25.62 4.74 7.16
N SER A 270 -26.75 4.07 6.90
CA SER A 270 -28.09 4.65 6.80
C SER A 270 -28.65 5.34 8.06
N SER A 271 -27.92 5.34 9.19
CA SER A 271 -28.27 6.11 10.39
C SER A 271 -27.09 6.29 11.34
N ALA A 272 -27.11 7.37 12.13
CA ALA A 272 -26.13 7.62 13.21
C ALA A 272 -26.07 6.46 14.23
N ILE A 273 -27.20 5.81 14.48
CA ILE A 273 -27.31 4.64 15.36
C ILE A 273 -26.53 3.44 14.80
N ALA A 274 -26.63 3.17 13.49
CA ALA A 274 -25.88 2.09 12.86
C ALA A 274 -24.35 2.32 12.91
N LEU A 275 -23.91 3.57 12.77
CA LEU A 275 -22.50 3.95 12.92
C LEU A 275 -21.99 3.74 14.35
N VAL A 276 -22.80 4.12 15.36
CA VAL A 276 -22.48 3.89 16.78
C VAL A 276 -22.45 2.39 17.09
N MET A 277 -23.44 1.61 16.64
CA MET A 277 -23.48 0.16 16.84
C MET A 277 -22.29 -0.56 16.22
N ASN A 278 -21.88 -0.18 15.00
CA ASN A 278 -20.70 -0.77 14.36
C ASN A 278 -19.42 -0.48 15.15
N LYS A 279 -19.26 0.74 15.69
CA LYS A 279 -18.12 1.08 16.56
C LYS A 279 -18.15 0.27 17.85
N ILE A 280 -19.31 0.12 18.49
CA ILE A 280 -19.47 -0.67 19.72
C ILE A 280 -19.13 -2.15 19.47
N LEU A 281 -19.65 -2.74 18.38
CA LEU A 281 -19.36 -4.12 18.04
C LEU A 281 -17.88 -4.36 17.74
N LEU A 282 -17.20 -3.42 17.07
CA LEU A 282 -15.75 -3.49 16.87
C LEU A 282 -14.99 -3.45 18.20
N ILE A 283 -15.39 -2.57 19.12
CA ILE A 283 -14.81 -2.48 20.46
C ILE A 283 -14.99 -3.82 21.19
N ILE A 284 -16.22 -4.35 21.24
CA ILE A 284 -16.52 -5.63 21.88
C ILE A 284 -15.68 -6.75 21.26
N GLY A 285 -15.56 -6.81 19.93
CA GLY A 285 -14.77 -7.82 19.23
C GLY A 285 -13.27 -7.74 19.57
N VAL A 286 -12.69 -6.54 19.61
CA VAL A 286 -11.28 -6.34 20.00
C VAL A 286 -11.05 -6.73 21.46
N PHE A 287 -11.92 -6.29 22.36
CA PHE A 287 -11.83 -6.66 23.78
C PHE A 287 -11.99 -8.17 23.99
N ALA A 288 -12.94 -8.82 23.31
CA ALA A 288 -13.13 -10.26 23.37
C ALA A 288 -11.89 -11.02 22.89
N LEU A 289 -11.24 -10.55 21.81
CA LEU A 289 -9.99 -11.14 21.32
C LEU A 289 -8.85 -11.02 22.32
N ILE A 290 -8.59 -9.80 22.82
CA ILE A 290 -7.50 -9.54 23.78
C ILE A 290 -7.76 -10.32 25.06
N TYR A 291 -8.99 -10.28 25.57
CA TYR A 291 -9.41 -11.05 26.74
C TYR A 291 -9.21 -12.55 26.52
N GLY A 292 -9.60 -13.08 25.36
CA GLY A 292 -9.38 -14.49 25.00
C GLY A 292 -7.89 -14.88 25.03
N LEU A 293 -7.02 -14.04 24.48
CA LEU A 293 -5.56 -14.28 24.51
C LEU A 293 -4.98 -14.20 25.94
N VAL A 294 -5.41 -13.22 26.74
CA VAL A 294 -5.02 -13.09 28.15
C VAL A 294 -5.52 -14.29 28.94
N PHE A 295 -6.74 -14.73 28.70
CA PHE A 295 -7.35 -15.86 29.38
C PHE A 295 -6.64 -17.18 29.04
N ILE A 296 -6.25 -17.39 27.77
CA ILE A 296 -5.41 -18.52 27.37
C ILE A 296 -4.07 -18.47 28.11
N ALA A 297 -3.42 -17.30 28.13
CA ALA A 297 -2.15 -17.14 28.83
C ALA A 297 -2.27 -17.39 30.34
N TYR A 298 -3.35 -16.90 30.96
CA TYR A 298 -3.68 -17.09 32.37
C TYR A 298 -3.91 -18.58 32.69
N SER A 299 -4.70 -19.26 31.86
CA SER A 299 -5.00 -20.69 32.03
C SER A 299 -3.75 -21.55 31.92
N ILE A 300 -2.90 -21.28 30.92
CA ILE A 300 -1.62 -22.00 30.76
C ILE A 300 -0.67 -21.67 31.92
N GLY A 301 -0.59 -20.40 32.33
CA GLY A 301 0.24 -19.98 33.47
C GLY A 301 -0.15 -20.69 34.76
N GLY A 302 -1.44 -20.74 35.07
CA GLY A 302 -1.97 -21.44 36.24
C GLY A 302 -1.77 -22.95 36.17
N TRP A 303 -1.90 -23.55 34.97
CA TRP A 303 -1.60 -24.97 34.77
C TRP A 303 -0.13 -25.31 35.04
N VAL A 304 0.80 -24.46 34.56
CA VAL A 304 2.23 -24.63 34.82
C VAL A 304 2.54 -24.48 36.30
N ASP A 305 1.97 -23.48 36.97
CA ASP A 305 2.19 -23.27 38.40
C ASP A 305 1.64 -24.44 39.24
N TYR A 306 0.45 -24.95 38.90
CA TYR A 306 -0.20 -26.03 39.66
C TYR A 306 0.44 -27.42 39.47
N TYR A 307 0.78 -27.82 38.23
CA TYR A 307 1.29 -29.16 37.94
C TYR A 307 2.82 -29.25 37.85
N HIS A 308 3.48 -28.13 37.61
CA HIS A 308 4.92 -28.06 37.35
C HIS A 308 5.58 -26.97 38.20
N GLU A 309 5.11 -26.80 39.43
CA GLU A 309 5.51 -25.74 40.35
C GLU A 309 7.04 -25.59 40.46
N ASP A 310 7.76 -26.71 40.61
CA ASP A 310 9.22 -26.76 40.75
C ASP A 310 9.96 -26.26 39.49
N TYR A 311 9.35 -26.42 38.31
CA TYR A 311 9.95 -26.09 37.02
C TYR A 311 9.41 -24.80 36.42
N ALA A 312 8.39 -24.16 37.02
CA ALA A 312 7.71 -23.00 36.46
C ALA A 312 8.66 -21.83 36.11
N TRP A 313 9.66 -21.53 36.94
CA TRP A 313 10.68 -20.52 36.63
C TRP A 313 11.55 -20.90 35.43
N HIS A 314 11.93 -22.17 35.32
CA HIS A 314 12.69 -22.69 34.17
C HIS A 314 11.87 -22.64 32.89
N ILE A 315 10.59 -23.03 32.96
CA ILE A 315 9.65 -22.97 31.83
C ILE A 315 9.47 -21.51 31.40
N ALA A 316 9.23 -20.58 32.33
CA ALA A 316 9.13 -19.16 32.02
C ALA A 316 10.40 -18.62 31.36
N ALA A 317 11.59 -18.98 31.87
CA ALA A 317 12.86 -18.56 31.28
C ALA A 317 13.04 -19.10 29.85
N VAL A 318 12.73 -20.37 29.61
CA VAL A 318 12.81 -20.98 28.28
C VAL A 318 11.82 -20.32 27.31
N LEU A 319 10.57 -20.11 27.72
CA LEU A 319 9.55 -19.45 26.91
C LEU A 319 9.94 -18.00 26.59
N PHE A 320 10.47 -17.27 27.58
CA PHE A 320 10.98 -15.91 27.38
C PHE A 320 12.12 -15.88 26.36
N VAL A 321 13.13 -16.73 26.54
CA VAL A 321 14.29 -16.79 25.63
C VAL A 321 13.84 -17.18 24.22
N PHE A 322 12.92 -18.15 24.09
CA PHE A 322 12.41 -18.57 22.79
C PHE A 322 11.62 -17.46 22.09
N SER A 323 10.72 -16.78 22.82
CA SER A 323 9.99 -15.63 22.29
C SER A 323 10.91 -14.45 21.96
N ALA A 324 11.94 -14.19 22.78
CA ALA A 324 12.94 -13.17 22.52
C ALA A 324 13.75 -13.48 21.25
N ILE A 325 14.21 -14.72 21.07
CA ILE A 325 14.94 -15.15 19.88
C ILE A 325 14.06 -14.94 18.63
N ILE A 326 12.83 -15.46 18.62
CA ILE A 326 11.94 -15.31 17.46
C ILE A 326 11.60 -13.83 17.25
N GLY A 327 11.23 -13.14 18.32
CA GLY A 327 10.82 -11.74 18.29
C GLY A 327 11.91 -10.78 17.82
N ILE A 328 13.20 -11.08 18.07
CA ILE A 328 14.36 -10.31 17.60
C ILE A 328 14.80 -10.75 16.21
N CYS A 329 14.77 -12.05 15.92
CA CYS A 329 15.30 -12.63 14.68
C CYS A 329 14.38 -12.47 13.47
N VAL A 330 13.08 -12.30 13.70
CA VAL A 330 12.11 -12.18 12.62
C VAL A 330 11.98 -10.72 12.15
N ASN A 331 12.15 -10.49 10.85
CA ASN A 331 12.03 -9.15 10.26
C ASN A 331 10.58 -8.84 9.85
N MET A 332 9.96 -7.88 10.53
CA MET A 332 8.56 -7.51 10.29
C MET A 332 8.29 -7.07 8.85
N ASN A 333 9.20 -6.30 8.24
CA ASN A 333 9.04 -5.81 6.86
C ASN A 333 9.10 -6.94 5.81
N TYR A 334 9.72 -8.08 6.15
CA TYR A 334 9.85 -9.23 5.24
C TYR A 334 8.75 -10.27 5.45
N VAL A 335 8.30 -10.44 6.69
CA VAL A 335 7.27 -11.42 7.03
C VAL A 335 5.89 -10.92 6.65
N GLY A 336 5.66 -9.61 6.82
CA GLY A 336 4.38 -8.98 6.62
C GLY A 336 3.89 -8.95 5.18
N ILE A 337 2.64 -8.54 5.03
CA ILE A 337 1.92 -8.42 3.76
C ILE A 337 2.69 -7.54 2.76
N PHE A 338 3.34 -6.49 3.27
CA PHE A 338 4.18 -5.57 2.48
C PHE A 338 5.14 -6.30 1.53
N ARG A 339 5.87 -7.32 2.01
CA ARG A 339 6.90 -7.96 1.18
C ARG A 339 6.32 -8.66 -0.04
N MET A 340 5.22 -9.39 0.17
CA MET A 340 4.51 -10.07 -0.90
C MET A 340 3.94 -9.06 -1.88
N TYR A 341 3.23 -8.05 -1.38
CA TYR A 341 2.64 -6.98 -2.18
C TYR A 341 3.70 -6.25 -3.03
N ARG A 342 4.85 -5.91 -2.43
CA ARG A 342 6.01 -5.34 -3.13
C ARG A 342 6.49 -6.22 -4.27
N ASP A 343 6.66 -7.52 -4.01
CA ASP A 343 7.19 -8.44 -5.00
C ASP A 343 6.20 -8.57 -6.19
N ARG A 344 4.89 -8.62 -5.93
CA ARG A 344 3.86 -8.64 -7.00
C ARG A 344 3.88 -7.39 -7.86
N LEU A 345 3.92 -6.20 -7.25
CA LEU A 345 4.01 -4.95 -8.00
C LEU A 345 5.31 -4.86 -8.82
N MET A 346 6.42 -5.29 -8.24
CA MET A 346 7.71 -5.34 -8.93
C MET A 346 7.68 -6.28 -10.14
N GLU A 347 7.07 -7.45 -10.02
CA GLU A 347 6.99 -8.44 -11.10
C GLU A 347 6.12 -7.97 -12.27
N THR A 348 5.06 -7.19 -12.00
CA THR A 348 4.19 -6.65 -13.04
C THR A 348 4.73 -5.35 -13.67
N PHE A 349 5.19 -4.39 -12.86
CA PHE A 349 5.57 -3.05 -13.35
C PHE A 349 7.07 -2.88 -13.59
N LEU A 350 7.92 -3.74 -13.03
CA LEU A 350 9.38 -3.72 -13.20
C LEU A 350 9.92 -5.12 -13.63
N PRO A 351 9.29 -5.80 -14.61
CA PRO A 351 9.66 -7.14 -15.03
C PRO A 351 11.05 -7.17 -15.67
N ASN A 352 11.72 -8.32 -15.60
CA ASN A 352 12.91 -8.55 -16.41
C ASN A 352 12.56 -8.48 -17.91
N PHE A 353 13.47 -7.94 -18.73
CA PHE A 353 13.24 -7.82 -20.18
C PHE A 353 12.94 -9.15 -20.89
N THR A 354 13.48 -10.26 -20.38
CA THR A 354 13.15 -11.61 -20.87
C THR A 354 11.68 -11.94 -20.71
N ASN A 355 11.11 -11.62 -19.54
CA ASN A 355 9.70 -11.88 -19.21
C ASN A 355 8.77 -11.05 -20.10
N VAL A 356 9.17 -9.81 -20.42
CA VAL A 356 8.45 -8.93 -21.35
C VAL A 356 8.47 -9.50 -22.77
N ASN A 357 9.63 -9.93 -23.27
CA ASN A 357 9.78 -10.46 -24.62
C ASN A 357 9.01 -11.78 -24.81
N ASP A 358 9.04 -12.65 -23.81
CA ASP A 358 8.35 -13.94 -23.83
C ASP A 358 6.88 -13.81 -23.43
N ASN A 359 6.47 -12.61 -22.97
CA ASN A 359 5.18 -12.30 -22.40
C ASN A 359 4.71 -13.32 -21.35
N LYS A 360 5.61 -13.61 -20.41
CA LYS A 360 5.38 -14.60 -19.35
C LYS A 360 5.68 -14.00 -17.99
N TRP A 361 4.77 -14.23 -17.05
CA TRP A 361 5.04 -13.91 -15.66
C TRP A 361 6.28 -14.64 -15.15
N GLY A 362 7.14 -13.91 -14.42
CA GLY A 362 8.37 -14.46 -13.87
C GLY A 362 9.05 -13.52 -12.90
N LEU A 363 10.18 -13.98 -12.34
CA LEU A 363 10.94 -13.22 -11.34
C LEU A 363 11.54 -11.94 -11.93
N ALA A 364 11.38 -10.82 -11.21
CA ALA A 364 11.98 -9.52 -11.56
C ALA A 364 13.32 -9.31 -10.82
N THR A 365 14.31 -10.15 -11.12
CA THR A 365 15.59 -10.18 -10.39
C THR A 365 16.43 -8.92 -10.59
N ASP A 366 16.31 -8.25 -11.74
CA ASP A 366 17.03 -7.01 -12.04
C ASP A 366 16.47 -5.86 -11.20
N ALA A 367 15.15 -5.65 -11.24
CA ALA A 367 14.47 -4.64 -10.45
C ALA A 367 14.67 -4.83 -8.94
N ASN A 368 14.68 -6.08 -8.46
CA ASN A 368 14.92 -6.37 -7.04
C ASN A 368 16.31 -5.93 -6.55
N LYS A 369 17.28 -5.75 -7.46
CA LYS A 369 18.63 -5.26 -7.15
C LYS A 369 18.80 -3.76 -7.40
N THR A 370 17.97 -3.14 -8.23
CA THR A 370 18.04 -1.72 -8.57
C THR A 370 17.85 -0.83 -7.34
N LEU A 371 18.87 -0.06 -7.00
CA LEU A 371 18.81 0.88 -5.89
C LEU A 371 18.04 2.15 -6.30
N LEU A 372 17.43 2.82 -5.32
CA LEU A 372 16.75 4.09 -5.58
C LEU A 372 17.72 5.16 -6.10
N GLU A 373 18.96 5.20 -5.57
CA GLU A 373 20.02 6.10 -6.01
C GLU A 373 20.46 5.86 -7.46
N ASP A 374 20.33 4.63 -7.96
CA ASP A 374 20.78 4.28 -9.31
C ASP A 374 19.93 4.97 -10.38
N ILE A 375 18.66 5.22 -10.08
CA ILE A 375 17.73 5.91 -10.99
C ILE A 375 18.21 7.34 -11.28
N GLY A 376 18.90 7.98 -10.33
CA GLY A 376 19.49 9.31 -10.50
C GLY A 376 20.68 9.36 -11.46
N LYS A 377 21.22 8.20 -11.88
CA LYS A 377 22.28 8.10 -12.88
C LYS A 377 21.74 8.13 -14.32
N SER A 378 20.42 8.07 -14.50
CA SER A 378 19.80 8.24 -15.81
C SER A 378 20.09 9.66 -16.34
N PRO A 379 20.58 9.82 -17.58
CA PRO A 379 20.75 11.13 -18.19
C PRO A 379 19.40 11.73 -18.65
N PHE A 380 18.34 10.92 -18.66
CA PHE A 380 17.01 11.33 -19.10
C PHE A 380 16.19 11.87 -17.94
N LYS A 381 15.46 12.96 -18.22
CA LYS A 381 14.34 13.44 -17.41
C LYS A 381 13.21 12.40 -17.40
N PRO A 382 12.30 12.41 -16.40
CA PRO A 382 12.23 13.34 -15.26
C PRO A 382 12.92 12.86 -13.98
N TYR A 383 13.21 13.78 -13.07
CA TYR A 383 13.65 13.50 -11.70
C TYR A 383 12.49 12.98 -10.85
N HIS A 384 12.60 11.74 -10.37
CA HIS A 384 11.51 11.04 -9.70
C HIS A 384 11.43 11.36 -8.19
N LEU A 385 10.28 11.86 -7.75
CA LEU A 385 9.88 12.03 -6.37
C LEU A 385 8.80 10.99 -6.05
N ILE A 386 9.10 10.07 -5.14
CA ILE A 386 8.11 9.09 -4.64
C ILE A 386 7.64 9.59 -3.27
N ASN A 387 6.38 9.97 -3.18
CA ASN A 387 5.81 10.55 -1.96
C ASN A 387 5.27 9.45 -1.06
N SER A 388 5.56 9.56 0.23
CA SER A 388 5.06 8.68 1.30
C SER A 388 4.67 9.53 2.50
N ASN A 389 3.93 8.94 3.44
CA ASN A 389 3.61 9.56 4.71
C ASN A 389 4.44 8.91 5.84
N ILE A 390 5.09 9.74 6.66
CA ILE A 390 5.67 9.28 7.93
C ILE A 390 4.60 9.34 9.03
N VAL A 391 4.41 8.26 9.80
CA VAL A 391 3.42 8.20 10.88
C VAL A 391 3.95 8.91 12.14
N LEU A 392 3.29 9.99 12.54
CA LEU A 392 3.73 10.89 13.63
C LEU A 392 2.65 11.16 14.69
N VAL A 393 1.92 10.12 15.07
CA VAL A 393 0.75 10.22 15.96
C VAL A 393 1.10 10.50 17.42
N ASP A 394 2.37 10.31 17.79
CA ASP A 394 2.92 10.62 19.12
C ASP A 394 3.94 11.77 19.06
N SER A 395 3.95 12.54 17.96
CA SER A 395 4.83 13.71 17.82
C SER A 395 4.60 14.71 18.94
N SER A 396 5.67 15.38 19.37
CA SER A 396 5.57 16.51 20.31
C SER A 396 4.83 17.71 19.67
N SER A 397 5.05 17.91 18.37
CA SER A 397 4.42 18.95 17.56
C SER A 397 2.93 18.66 17.34
N THR A 398 2.09 19.62 17.72
CA THR A 398 0.64 19.58 17.47
C THR A 398 0.33 19.53 15.98
N LYS A 399 1.16 20.16 15.14
CA LYS A 399 1.03 20.14 13.66
C LYS A 399 1.10 18.72 13.11
N TYR A 400 2.17 17.98 13.44
CA TYR A 400 2.37 16.62 12.93
C TYR A 400 1.38 15.63 13.55
N ARG A 401 1.17 15.73 14.86
CA ARG A 401 0.24 14.87 15.59
C ARG A 401 -1.21 15.01 15.10
N GLY A 402 -1.66 16.23 14.84
CA GLY A 402 -3.00 16.52 14.33
C GLY A 402 -3.24 15.99 12.92
N ARG A 403 -2.22 16.08 12.05
CA ARG A 403 -2.25 15.56 10.68
C ARG A 403 -1.97 14.05 10.59
N GLY A 404 -1.57 13.43 11.68
CA GLY A 404 -1.15 12.02 11.74
C GLY A 404 0.21 11.72 11.11
N GLY A 405 0.90 12.73 10.56
CA GLY A 405 2.11 12.54 9.79
C GLY A 405 2.63 13.79 9.08
N ASP A 406 3.67 13.58 8.28
CA ASP A 406 4.33 14.58 7.43
C ASP A 406 4.67 13.99 6.05
N SER A 407 4.89 14.86 5.06
CA SER A 407 5.32 14.47 3.70
C SER A 407 6.74 13.92 3.73
N PHE A 408 6.90 12.62 3.51
CA PHE A 408 8.21 11.96 3.43
C PHE A 408 8.53 11.57 1.99
N ILE A 409 9.60 12.12 1.44
CA ILE A 409 10.03 11.84 0.07
C ILE A 409 11.06 10.71 0.06
N LEU A 410 10.90 9.82 -0.91
CA LEU A 410 11.92 8.88 -1.37
C LEU A 410 12.32 9.28 -2.78
N SER A 411 13.53 9.84 -2.95
CA SER A 411 14.03 10.25 -4.28
C SER A 411 15.46 9.76 -4.52
N PRO A 412 15.99 9.81 -5.76
CA PRO A 412 17.35 9.32 -6.04
C PRO A 412 18.48 10.04 -5.30
N LEU A 413 18.34 11.33 -4.97
CA LEU A 413 19.39 12.12 -4.32
C LEU A 413 19.18 12.31 -2.81
N PHE A 414 17.95 12.57 -2.38
CA PHE A 414 17.62 12.79 -0.97
C PHE A 414 16.33 12.09 -0.54
N CYS A 415 16.31 11.62 0.71
CA CYS A 415 15.14 11.08 1.38
C CYS A 415 14.92 11.81 2.71
N GLY A 416 13.67 12.03 3.10
CA GLY A 416 13.36 12.70 4.37
C GLY A 416 12.05 13.47 4.35
N SER A 417 11.83 14.25 5.40
CA SER A 417 10.69 15.15 5.58
C SER A 417 11.12 16.39 6.38
N ASP A 418 10.24 17.39 6.51
CA ASP A 418 10.54 18.53 7.39
C ASP A 418 10.63 18.09 8.87
N ALA A 419 9.80 17.13 9.29
CA ALA A 419 9.85 16.58 10.65
C ALA A 419 11.14 15.80 10.96
N THR A 420 11.67 15.05 9.99
CA THR A 420 12.83 14.17 10.19
C THR A 420 14.15 14.76 9.70
N GLY A 421 14.11 15.87 8.97
CA GLY A 421 15.25 16.35 8.20
C GLY A 421 15.51 15.49 6.97
N TRP A 422 16.55 15.87 6.22
CA TRP A 422 16.87 15.29 4.92
C TRP A 422 18.21 14.56 4.96
N CYS A 423 18.26 13.37 4.38
CA CYS A 423 19.46 12.54 4.27
C CYS A 423 19.74 12.23 2.80
N GLN A 424 21.01 12.19 2.39
CA GLN A 424 21.36 11.78 1.04
C GLN A 424 20.94 10.31 0.82
N THR A 425 20.25 10.01 -0.28
CA THR A 425 19.75 8.66 -0.57
C THR A 425 20.87 7.64 -0.63
N LYS A 426 22.04 8.05 -1.12
CA LYS A 426 23.22 7.18 -1.09
C LYS A 426 23.58 6.76 0.33
N GLU A 427 23.39 7.62 1.34
CA GLU A 427 23.73 7.38 2.76
C GLU A 427 22.56 6.78 3.55
N TYR A 428 21.34 7.04 3.09
CA TYR A 428 20.13 6.55 3.70
C TYR A 428 20.11 5.01 3.67
N MET A 429 19.95 4.43 4.87
CA MET A 429 19.96 2.96 5.09
C MET A 429 21.29 2.27 4.71
N LYS A 430 22.43 2.98 4.73
CA LYS A 430 23.76 2.37 4.51
C LYS A 430 24.29 1.51 5.66
N THR A 431 23.83 1.71 6.90
CA THR A 431 24.52 1.26 8.13
C THR A 431 24.56 -0.24 8.38
N ASP A 432 24.12 -1.07 7.44
CA ASP A 432 24.29 -2.52 7.55
C ASP A 432 25.28 -3.05 6.49
N THR A 433 26.55 -3.12 6.89
CA THR A 433 27.63 -3.76 6.12
C THR A 433 27.45 -5.28 5.98
N ARG A 434 26.66 -5.93 6.85
CA ARG A 434 26.37 -7.38 6.80
C ARG A 434 25.15 -7.71 5.93
N THR A 435 24.10 -6.89 5.90
CA THR A 435 22.89 -7.17 5.10
C THR A 435 22.79 -6.39 3.78
N ARG A 436 23.63 -5.36 3.55
CA ARG A 436 23.65 -4.53 2.32
C ARG A 436 22.26 -3.97 1.96
N ARG A 437 21.47 -3.56 2.95
CA ARG A 437 20.07 -3.12 2.81
C ARG A 437 19.94 -1.62 2.49
N ARG A 438 20.32 -1.25 1.27
CA ARG A 438 19.97 0.07 0.71
C ARG A 438 18.51 0.09 0.22
N MET A 439 17.91 1.27 0.17
CA MET A 439 16.58 1.45 -0.40
C MET A 439 16.58 1.07 -1.88
N THR A 440 15.75 0.09 -2.26
CA THR A 440 15.55 -0.30 -3.67
C THR A 440 14.37 0.47 -4.26
N LEU A 441 14.38 0.74 -5.56
CA LEU A 441 13.25 1.39 -6.24
C LEU A 441 11.91 0.64 -5.99
N PRO A 442 11.81 -0.70 -6.14
CA PRO A 442 10.56 -1.40 -5.87
C PRO A 442 10.07 -1.24 -4.44
N THR A 443 10.98 -1.21 -3.46
CA THR A 443 10.59 -0.94 -2.06
C THR A 443 10.03 0.46 -1.90
N ALA A 444 10.66 1.49 -2.47
CA ALA A 444 10.17 2.87 -2.38
C ALA A 444 8.79 3.01 -3.05
N MET A 445 8.63 2.44 -4.24
CA MET A 445 7.37 2.35 -4.96
C MET A 445 6.26 1.74 -4.10
N SER A 446 6.52 0.59 -3.46
CA SER A 446 5.51 -0.09 -2.64
C SER A 446 5.23 0.60 -1.32
N ILE A 447 6.19 1.32 -0.73
CA ILE A 447 5.96 2.16 0.47
C ILE A 447 4.93 3.25 0.15
N SER A 448 5.08 3.90 -1.01
CA SER A 448 4.15 4.92 -1.48
C SER A 448 2.72 4.40 -1.67
N ALA A 449 2.54 3.08 -1.78
CA ALA A 449 1.24 2.42 -1.98
C ALA A 449 0.75 1.61 -0.75
N ALA A 450 1.37 1.82 0.41
CA ALA A 450 1.07 1.10 1.65
C ALA A 450 -0.16 1.66 2.39
N ALA A 451 -1.35 1.49 1.80
CA ALA A 451 -2.59 2.14 2.25
C ALA A 451 -3.22 1.50 3.51
N VAL A 452 -2.95 0.22 3.78
CA VAL A 452 -3.49 -0.47 4.95
C VAL A 452 -2.44 -0.49 6.06
N ASN A 453 -2.50 0.46 7.00
CA ASN A 453 -1.55 0.54 8.11
C ASN A 453 -2.23 0.99 9.42
N PRO A 454 -1.84 0.45 10.60
CA PRO A 454 -2.27 1.01 11.87
C PRO A 454 -1.82 2.46 12.00
N ASN A 455 -2.56 3.27 12.76
CA ASN A 455 -2.25 4.67 13.05
C ASN A 455 -2.14 5.61 11.83
N ALA A 456 -2.44 5.15 10.62
CA ALA A 456 -2.38 5.95 9.39
C ALA A 456 -3.78 6.19 8.81
N GLY A 457 -3.95 7.23 8.02
CA GLY A 457 -5.21 7.57 7.36
C GLY A 457 -5.17 8.97 6.75
N VAL A 458 -6.03 9.22 5.76
CA VAL A 458 -6.05 10.48 5.01
C VAL A 458 -6.25 11.68 5.94
N GLY A 459 -5.29 12.60 5.91
CA GLY A 459 -5.30 13.80 6.74
C GLY A 459 -5.31 13.54 8.24
N GLY A 460 -4.83 12.38 8.68
CA GLY A 460 -4.82 12.00 10.10
C GLY A 460 -6.17 11.51 10.63
N LYS A 461 -7.15 11.30 9.74
CA LYS A 461 -8.49 10.76 10.03
C LYS A 461 -8.65 9.40 9.36
N GLY A 462 -9.55 8.56 9.89
CA GLY A 462 -9.85 7.24 9.34
C GLY A 462 -10.09 6.17 10.39
N LEU A 463 -10.57 5.00 9.98
CA LEU A 463 -10.86 3.87 10.88
C LEU A 463 -9.59 3.36 11.55
N THR A 464 -8.52 3.25 10.78
CA THR A 464 -7.19 2.82 11.18
C THR A 464 -6.48 3.82 12.10
N ARG A 465 -7.06 5.01 12.36
CA ARG A 465 -6.60 5.94 13.41
C ARG A 465 -7.21 5.66 14.78
N ASN A 466 -8.26 4.83 14.84
CA ASN A 466 -8.79 4.39 16.12
C ASN A 466 -7.72 3.56 16.85
N LYS A 467 -7.43 3.91 18.11
CA LYS A 467 -6.39 3.25 18.91
C LYS A 467 -6.63 1.75 19.04
N LEU A 468 -7.87 1.32 19.28
CA LEU A 468 -8.21 -0.09 19.47
C LEU A 468 -8.02 -0.91 18.19
N LEU A 469 -8.48 -0.38 17.05
CA LEU A 469 -8.24 -1.03 15.76
C LEU A 469 -6.75 -1.06 15.40
N SER A 470 -6.01 0.01 15.71
CA SER A 470 -4.56 0.06 15.49
C SER A 470 -3.81 -0.97 16.34
N VAL A 471 -4.20 -1.15 17.60
CA VAL A 471 -3.63 -2.17 18.49
C VAL A 471 -3.91 -3.57 17.91
N LEU A 472 -5.14 -3.83 17.47
CA LEU A 472 -5.50 -5.10 16.83
C LEU A 472 -4.66 -5.38 15.59
N MET A 473 -4.56 -4.40 14.68
CA MET A 473 -3.78 -4.52 13.45
C MET A 473 -2.30 -4.72 13.75
N SER A 474 -1.74 -4.01 14.74
CA SER A 474 -0.37 -4.20 15.24
C SER A 474 -0.15 -5.60 15.83
N LEU A 475 -1.10 -6.10 16.64
CA LEU A 475 -1.05 -7.41 17.29
C LEU A 475 -1.04 -8.55 16.27
N LEU A 476 -1.90 -8.44 15.25
CA LEU A 476 -1.99 -9.40 14.15
C LEU A 476 -0.96 -9.13 13.04
N ASN A 477 -0.19 -8.05 13.16
CA ASN A 477 0.74 -7.54 12.16
C ASN A 477 0.08 -7.39 10.76
N ILE A 478 -1.19 -7.00 10.73
CA ILE A 478 -1.93 -6.62 9.51
C ILE A 478 -1.49 -5.21 9.13
N ARG A 479 -0.47 -5.12 8.29
CA ARG A 479 0.00 -3.85 7.76
C ARG A 479 0.73 -4.00 6.44
N THR A 480 0.71 -2.90 5.71
CA THR A 480 1.49 -2.66 4.50
C THR A 480 2.57 -1.60 4.73
N GLY A 481 2.57 -0.86 5.84
CA GLY A 481 3.61 0.11 6.15
C GLY A 481 4.98 -0.53 6.35
N TYR A 482 6.01 0.31 6.22
CA TYR A 482 7.40 -0.10 6.24
C TYR A 482 8.18 0.62 7.34
N TRP A 483 8.84 -0.14 8.20
CA TRP A 483 9.76 0.44 9.17
C TRP A 483 11.09 0.80 8.53
N ALA A 484 11.38 2.09 8.47
CA ALA A 484 12.63 2.63 8.00
C ALA A 484 13.48 3.19 9.14
N PHE A 485 14.74 3.48 8.83
CA PHE A 485 15.61 4.24 9.72
C PHE A 485 15.19 5.70 9.73
N ASN A 486 15.33 6.36 10.87
CA ASN A 486 15.21 7.81 10.91
C ASN A 486 16.35 8.47 10.10
N PRO A 487 16.05 9.38 9.15
CA PRO A 487 17.06 10.14 8.40
C PRO A 487 18.05 10.94 9.26
N LYS A 488 17.69 11.31 10.51
CA LYS A 488 18.56 12.09 11.41
C LYS A 488 19.88 11.34 11.70
N PRO A 489 21.06 11.92 11.40
CA PRO A 489 22.36 11.27 11.61
C PRO A 489 22.56 10.77 13.05
N ASN A 490 22.20 11.59 14.05
CA ASN A 490 22.36 11.28 15.48
C ASN A 490 21.45 10.14 15.98
N LYS A 491 20.47 9.73 15.16
CA LYS A 491 19.54 8.63 15.46
C LYS A 491 19.88 7.36 14.68
N THR A 492 20.89 7.42 13.81
CA THR A 492 21.36 6.28 13.03
C THR A 492 22.21 5.37 13.92
N PRO A 493 21.85 4.09 14.09
CA PRO A 493 22.55 3.23 15.04
C PRO A 493 23.90 2.72 14.52
N ILE A 494 24.79 2.47 15.47
CA ILE A 494 26.09 1.79 15.26
C ILE A 494 25.88 0.31 14.87
N LEU A 495 24.83 -0.32 15.42
CA LEU A 495 24.44 -1.69 15.10
C LEU A 495 23.37 -1.73 13.99
N PRO A 496 23.42 -2.75 13.10
CA PRO A 496 22.43 -2.91 12.03
C PRO A 496 21.02 -3.02 12.63
N PHE A 497 20.16 -2.06 12.31
CA PHE A 497 18.77 -2.11 12.74
C PHE A 497 17.93 -2.95 11.77
N MET A 498 17.18 -3.88 12.37
CA MET A 498 16.22 -4.71 11.69
C MET A 498 14.91 -4.62 12.46
N PRO A 499 13.83 -4.12 11.85
CA PRO A 499 12.54 -4.03 12.52
C PRO A 499 12.03 -5.43 12.83
N ASN A 500 11.70 -5.64 14.09
CA ASN A 500 11.34 -6.94 14.65
C ASN A 500 10.22 -6.78 15.68
N PHE A 501 9.64 -7.89 16.16
CA PHE A 501 8.50 -7.86 17.06
C PHE A 501 8.81 -7.22 18.42
N MET A 502 10.08 -7.20 18.85
CA MET A 502 10.48 -6.48 20.05
C MET A 502 10.63 -4.98 19.79
N TYR A 503 11.40 -4.61 18.77
CA TYR A 503 11.61 -3.22 18.38
C TYR A 503 11.59 -3.04 16.84
N PRO A 504 10.70 -2.19 16.31
CA PRO A 504 9.70 -1.36 16.98
C PRO A 504 8.37 -2.06 17.27
N GLY A 505 8.24 -3.38 17.08
CA GLY A 505 6.96 -4.10 17.17
C GLY A 505 6.14 -3.84 18.45
N LEU A 506 6.72 -4.03 19.63
CA LEU A 506 6.05 -3.75 20.91
C LEU A 506 5.62 -2.28 21.06
N LYS A 507 6.45 -1.34 20.58
CA LYS A 507 6.13 0.09 20.60
C LYS A 507 4.90 0.40 19.73
N GLY A 508 4.87 -0.15 18.53
CA GLY A 508 3.73 -0.02 17.62
C GLY A 508 2.46 -0.73 18.12
N LEU A 509 2.61 -1.83 18.86
CA LEU A 509 1.50 -2.54 19.51
C LEU A 509 0.89 -1.74 20.65
N LEU A 510 1.73 -1.17 21.51
CA LEU A 510 1.30 -0.40 22.67
C LEU A 510 0.93 1.04 22.30
N GLY A 511 1.08 1.43 21.04
CA GLY A 511 0.68 2.73 20.51
C GLY A 511 1.50 3.89 21.06
N PHE A 512 2.81 3.69 21.23
CA PHE A 512 3.73 4.76 21.63
C PHE A 512 5.01 4.78 20.78
N GLY A 513 5.65 5.94 20.70
CA GLY A 513 6.95 6.11 20.05
C GLY A 513 6.89 6.30 18.53
N LEU A 514 5.71 6.60 17.98
CA LEU A 514 5.51 7.05 16.60
C LEU A 514 5.73 8.56 16.50
N SER A 515 6.98 8.98 16.65
CA SER A 515 7.42 10.38 16.66
C SER A 515 8.68 10.58 15.81
N GLU A 516 8.93 11.83 15.44
CA GLU A 516 10.03 12.29 14.59
C GLU A 516 11.43 12.06 15.18
N ASP A 517 11.51 11.79 16.48
CA ASP A 517 12.76 11.55 17.21
C ASP A 517 13.04 10.07 17.50
N GLY A 518 12.12 9.19 17.10
CA GLY A 518 12.28 7.74 17.17
C GLY A 518 13.46 7.27 16.32
N ARG A 519 14.21 6.26 16.79
CA ARG A 519 15.31 5.66 16.00
C ARG A 519 14.82 4.97 14.71
N SER A 520 13.57 4.51 14.71
CA SER A 520 12.88 3.97 13.55
C SER A 520 11.60 4.74 13.29
N VAL A 521 11.27 4.92 12.02
CA VAL A 521 10.05 5.61 11.57
C VAL A 521 9.22 4.64 10.74
N GLU A 522 7.89 4.73 10.84
CA GLU A 522 6.98 3.95 10.00
C GLU A 522 6.56 4.82 8.81
N LEU A 523 6.79 4.31 7.59
CA LEU A 523 6.40 4.94 6.34
C LEU A 523 5.20 4.21 5.74
N THR A 524 4.24 4.97 5.22
CA THR A 524 2.97 4.50 4.66
C THR A 524 2.65 5.20 3.35
N ASP A 525 1.50 4.86 2.73
CA ASP A 525 1.02 5.50 1.50
C ASP A 525 1.08 7.04 1.57
N GLY A 526 1.57 7.67 0.49
CA GLY A 526 1.65 9.13 0.39
C GLY A 526 0.29 9.82 0.44
N GLY A 527 -0.76 9.13 -0.01
CA GLY A 527 -2.14 9.59 0.03
C GLY A 527 -2.69 9.77 1.44
N HIS A 528 -2.05 9.21 2.47
CA HIS A 528 -2.39 9.55 3.86
C HIS A 528 -2.07 11.02 4.19
N PHE A 529 -1.10 11.63 3.50
CA PHE A 529 -0.78 13.05 3.63
C PHE A 529 -1.43 13.88 2.52
N GLU A 530 -1.09 13.59 1.26
CA GLU A 530 -1.56 14.32 0.07
C GLU A 530 -1.52 13.39 -1.15
N ASN A 531 -2.69 13.09 -1.74
CA ASN A 531 -2.85 12.01 -2.71
C ASN A 531 -2.50 12.37 -4.17
N LEU A 532 -2.50 13.64 -4.54
CA LEU A 532 -2.22 14.10 -5.91
C LEU A 532 -0.71 14.16 -6.21
N GLY A 533 0.14 14.26 -5.18
CA GLY A 533 1.59 14.41 -5.34
C GLY A 533 2.02 15.82 -5.74
N VAL A 534 1.17 16.82 -5.53
CA VAL A 534 1.38 18.22 -5.90
C VAL A 534 2.20 18.95 -4.85
N TYR A 535 2.06 18.57 -3.57
CA TYR A 535 2.67 19.27 -2.44
C TYR A 535 4.19 19.50 -2.62
N GLU A 536 4.91 18.46 -3.05
CA GLU A 536 6.36 18.53 -3.23
C GLU A 536 6.80 19.24 -4.53
N LEU A 537 5.92 19.34 -5.52
CA LEU A 537 6.15 20.15 -6.71
C LEU A 537 5.98 21.64 -6.38
N ILE A 538 4.96 21.99 -5.60
CA ILE A 538 4.73 23.36 -5.11
C ILE A 538 5.89 23.82 -4.23
N ARG A 539 6.42 22.97 -3.33
CA ARG A 539 7.63 23.26 -2.54
C ARG A 539 8.81 23.69 -3.41
N ARG A 540 8.89 23.17 -4.64
CA ARG A 540 9.96 23.45 -5.61
C ARG A 540 9.67 24.64 -6.52
N LYS A 541 8.54 25.33 -6.33
CA LYS A 541 8.11 26.51 -7.08
C LYS A 541 8.15 26.32 -8.60
N LEU A 542 7.57 25.22 -9.07
CA LEU A 542 7.53 24.88 -10.50
C LEU A 542 6.58 25.80 -11.25
N SER A 543 6.92 26.17 -12.49
CA SER A 543 6.12 27.10 -13.28
C SER A 543 4.92 26.43 -13.93
N VAL A 544 5.00 25.12 -14.20
CA VAL A 544 3.90 24.34 -14.77
C VAL A 544 3.82 23.01 -14.03
N ILE A 545 2.66 22.70 -13.49
CA ILE A 545 2.38 21.42 -12.83
C ILE A 545 1.18 20.79 -13.52
N ILE A 546 1.37 19.61 -14.10
CA ILE A 546 0.31 18.78 -14.67
C ILE A 546 -0.05 17.72 -13.64
N VAL A 547 -1.31 17.62 -13.27
CA VAL A 547 -1.81 16.69 -12.26
C VAL A 547 -2.74 15.69 -12.90
N SER A 548 -2.40 14.42 -12.81
CA SER A 548 -3.26 13.30 -13.18
C SER A 548 -3.99 12.80 -11.93
N ASP A 549 -5.24 13.26 -11.72
CA ASP A 549 -6.10 12.74 -10.66
C ASP A 549 -6.97 11.57 -11.16
N ALA A 550 -6.63 10.39 -10.66
CA ALA A 550 -7.37 9.15 -10.86
C ALA A 550 -7.83 8.51 -9.55
N GLY A 551 -7.95 9.29 -8.47
CA GLY A 551 -8.61 8.89 -7.24
C GLY A 551 -10.14 8.74 -7.43
N ALA A 552 -10.74 7.78 -6.74
CA ALA A 552 -12.19 7.57 -6.80
C ALA A 552 -12.95 8.70 -6.12
N ASP A 553 -13.80 9.37 -6.89
CA ASP A 553 -14.59 10.50 -6.44
C ASP A 553 -15.96 10.50 -7.16
N PRO A 554 -16.83 9.52 -6.85
CA PRO A 554 -18.08 9.30 -7.58
C PRO A 554 -19.03 10.51 -7.54
N ASP A 555 -18.91 11.33 -6.51
CA ASP A 555 -19.72 12.54 -6.29
C ASP A 555 -18.99 13.83 -6.68
N PHE A 556 -17.74 13.75 -7.17
CA PHE A 556 -16.93 14.90 -7.56
C PHE A 556 -16.79 15.95 -6.42
N ASN A 557 -16.52 15.48 -5.21
CA ASN A 557 -16.29 16.32 -4.03
C ASN A 557 -14.91 17.00 -4.06
N PHE A 558 -14.00 16.55 -4.92
CA PHE A 558 -12.63 17.06 -5.04
C PHE A 558 -11.85 17.07 -3.73
N ALA A 559 -12.10 16.08 -2.86
CA ALA A 559 -11.51 16.03 -1.52
C ALA A 559 -9.96 16.02 -1.54
N ASP A 560 -9.36 15.30 -2.49
CA ASP A 560 -7.91 15.26 -2.67
C ASP A 560 -7.33 16.61 -3.13
N LEU A 561 -8.01 17.28 -4.07
CA LEU A 561 -7.63 18.62 -4.54
C LEU A 561 -7.78 19.66 -3.42
N ALA A 562 -8.89 19.64 -2.69
CA ALA A 562 -9.13 20.53 -1.56
C ALA A 562 -8.04 20.36 -0.49
N ASN A 563 -7.69 19.11 -0.14
CA ASN A 563 -6.62 18.81 0.81
C ASN A 563 -5.25 19.31 0.31
N ALA A 564 -4.93 19.16 -0.98
CA ALA A 564 -3.68 19.66 -1.56
C ALA A 564 -3.59 21.19 -1.55
N VAL A 565 -4.66 21.88 -1.98
CA VAL A 565 -4.73 23.36 -2.01
C VAL A 565 -4.67 23.94 -0.59
N GLU A 566 -5.40 23.37 0.37
CA GLU A 566 -5.38 23.82 1.76
C GLU A 566 -3.97 23.67 2.36
N ARG A 567 -3.32 22.51 2.18
CA ARG A 567 -2.00 22.24 2.75
C ARG A 567 -0.92 23.13 2.18
N THR A 568 -0.90 23.28 0.86
CA THR A 568 0.10 24.13 0.18
C THR A 568 -0.03 25.59 0.57
N ARG A 569 -1.25 26.09 0.77
CA ARG A 569 -1.52 27.41 1.32
C ARG A 569 -1.02 27.54 2.77
N VAL A 570 -1.35 26.58 3.64
CA VAL A 570 -0.98 26.65 5.07
C VAL A 570 0.53 26.47 5.30
N ASP A 571 1.19 25.60 4.54
CA ASP A 571 2.59 25.25 4.79
C ASP A 571 3.59 26.10 4.00
N PHE A 572 3.21 26.58 2.81
CA PHE A 572 4.11 27.33 1.92
C PHE A 572 3.62 28.74 1.59
N GLY A 573 2.42 29.13 2.01
CA GLY A 573 1.79 30.37 1.55
C GLY A 573 1.41 30.33 0.06
N ALA A 574 1.45 29.16 -0.59
CA ALA A 574 1.17 29.04 -2.01
C ALA A 574 -0.34 28.97 -2.25
N MET A 575 -0.88 29.90 -3.03
CA MET A 575 -2.31 29.92 -3.38
C MET A 575 -2.53 29.32 -4.77
N ILE A 576 -3.59 28.52 -4.88
CA ILE A 576 -4.03 27.92 -6.14
C ILE A 576 -5.47 28.35 -6.37
N THR A 577 -5.74 29.02 -7.49
CA THR A 577 -7.07 29.55 -7.82
C THR A 577 -7.48 29.13 -9.22
N PHE A 578 -8.76 28.75 -9.41
CA PHE A 578 -9.31 28.42 -10.72
C PHE A 578 -10.14 29.60 -11.21
N CYS A 579 -9.51 30.53 -11.92
CA CYS A 579 -10.16 31.78 -12.36
C CYS A 579 -10.65 31.73 -13.82
N GLU A 580 -10.09 30.82 -14.63
CA GLU A 580 -10.40 30.75 -16.06
C GLU A 580 -11.77 30.11 -16.30
N SER A 581 -12.77 30.90 -16.72
CA SER A 581 -14.15 30.42 -16.93
C SER A 581 -14.25 29.28 -17.95
N ASN A 582 -13.41 29.30 -18.99
CA ASN A 582 -13.35 28.26 -20.01
C ASN A 582 -12.72 26.96 -19.50
N HIS A 583 -11.87 27.03 -18.47
CA HIS A 583 -11.17 25.90 -17.86
C HIS A 583 -11.41 25.73 -16.36
N HIS A 584 -12.57 26.20 -15.89
CA HIS A 584 -12.98 26.10 -14.50
C HIS A 584 -13.32 24.64 -14.12
N LEU A 585 -13.25 24.32 -12.82
CA LEU A 585 -13.64 23.02 -12.25
C LEU A 585 -15.08 22.61 -12.60
N ASN A 586 -15.96 23.55 -12.94
CA ASN A 586 -17.35 23.24 -13.30
C ASN A 586 -17.43 22.50 -14.65
N ASN A 587 -16.42 22.66 -15.51
CA ASN A 587 -16.42 22.06 -16.85
C ASN A 587 -15.93 20.60 -16.86
N ILE A 588 -15.38 20.12 -15.75
CA ILE A 588 -14.98 18.71 -15.58
C ILE A 588 -16.04 17.86 -14.87
N LEU A 589 -17.10 18.51 -14.35
CA LEU A 589 -18.21 17.83 -13.70
C LEU A 589 -19.05 17.04 -14.72
N PRO A 590 -19.53 15.84 -14.37
CA PRO A 590 -20.47 15.10 -15.20
C PRO A 590 -21.72 15.93 -15.50
N LYS A 591 -22.22 15.83 -16.74
CA LYS A 591 -23.36 16.61 -17.29
C LYS A 591 -23.12 18.10 -17.48
N SER A 592 -21.89 18.61 -17.28
CA SER A 592 -21.56 20.01 -17.56
C SER A 592 -21.68 20.39 -19.05
N ASP A 593 -21.73 19.40 -19.94
CA ASP A 593 -21.94 19.61 -21.38
C ASP A 593 -23.43 19.81 -21.76
N VAL A 594 -24.36 19.62 -20.81
CA VAL A 594 -25.81 19.75 -21.07
C VAL A 594 -26.26 21.19 -20.90
N LYS A 595 -26.15 22.01 -21.96
CA LYS A 595 -26.78 23.33 -22.03
C LYS A 595 -28.13 23.24 -22.74
N HIS A 596 -29.21 23.26 -21.95
CA HIS A 596 -30.61 23.46 -22.35
C HIS A 596 -30.90 23.59 -23.87
N LYS A 597 -31.06 22.47 -24.61
CA LYS A 597 -32.02 22.30 -25.73
C LYS A 597 -31.91 20.90 -26.38
N ARG A 598 -33.05 20.18 -26.35
CA ARG A 598 -33.31 18.85 -26.94
C ARG A 598 -32.71 18.68 -28.35
N THR A 599 -31.52 18.10 -28.43
CA THR A 599 -30.91 17.58 -29.66
C THR A 599 -30.48 16.12 -29.41
N GLU A 600 -30.30 15.31 -30.45
CA GLU A 600 -29.93 13.89 -30.31
C GLU A 600 -28.59 13.71 -29.58
N ASP A 601 -27.66 14.67 -29.73
CA ASP A 601 -26.39 14.74 -28.99
C ASP A 601 -26.59 14.86 -27.47
N GLU A 602 -27.67 15.51 -27.00
CA GLU A 602 -27.98 15.59 -25.57
C GLU A 602 -28.41 14.23 -24.99
N VAL A 603 -29.08 13.36 -25.75
CA VAL A 603 -29.49 12.03 -25.26
C VAL A 603 -28.25 11.20 -24.94
N PHE A 604 -27.24 11.27 -25.81
CA PHE A 604 -25.96 10.61 -25.62
C PHE A 604 -25.20 11.20 -24.42
N ALA A 605 -25.10 12.53 -24.34
CA ALA A 605 -24.43 13.23 -23.25
C ALA A 605 -25.07 12.96 -21.88
N VAL A 606 -26.40 12.93 -21.82
CA VAL A 606 -27.17 12.62 -20.60
C VAL A 606 -27.01 11.15 -20.21
N LYS A 607 -27.07 10.21 -21.17
CA LYS A 607 -26.91 8.77 -20.92
C LYS A 607 -25.57 8.46 -20.28
N TYR A 608 -24.49 9.02 -20.80
CA TYR A 608 -23.13 8.76 -20.32
C TYR A 608 -22.62 9.77 -19.28
N LYS A 609 -23.43 10.77 -18.92
CA LYS A 609 -23.09 11.85 -17.98
C LYS A 609 -21.82 12.60 -18.40
N LEU A 610 -21.71 13.00 -19.65
CA LEU A 610 -20.50 13.62 -20.19
C LEU A 610 -20.21 14.99 -19.55
N ALA A 611 -18.95 15.24 -19.25
CA ALA A 611 -18.41 16.54 -18.89
C ALA A 611 -17.98 17.30 -20.14
N LYS A 612 -18.01 18.63 -20.09
CA LYS A 612 -17.59 19.51 -21.21
C LYS A 612 -16.13 19.26 -21.61
N GLN A 613 -15.27 18.98 -20.62
CA GLN A 613 -13.86 18.63 -20.84
C GLN A 613 -13.30 17.80 -19.68
N GLY A 614 -12.08 17.27 -19.86
CA GLY A 614 -11.45 16.36 -18.89
C GLY A 614 -10.35 16.99 -18.03
N PHE A 615 -10.17 18.32 -18.14
CA PHE A 615 -9.16 19.05 -17.40
C PHE A 615 -9.62 20.46 -17.02
N ALA A 616 -9.00 21.00 -15.98
CA ALA A 616 -9.15 22.37 -15.51
C ALA A 616 -7.78 23.05 -15.46
N ILE A 617 -7.75 24.38 -15.55
CA ILE A 617 -6.53 25.19 -15.44
C ILE A 617 -6.68 26.11 -14.24
N GLY A 618 -5.68 26.07 -13.36
CA GLY A 618 -5.57 26.92 -12.19
C GLY A 618 -4.28 27.73 -12.21
N ASP A 619 -4.33 28.89 -11.59
CA ASP A 619 -3.21 29.79 -11.39
C ASP A 619 -2.53 29.50 -10.05
N ILE A 620 -1.20 29.54 -10.03
CA ILE A 620 -0.38 29.32 -8.84
C ILE A 620 0.34 30.62 -8.48
N TYR A 621 0.21 31.04 -7.22
CA TYR A 621 0.90 32.19 -6.64
C TYR A 621 1.80 31.68 -5.50
N TYR A 622 3.13 31.82 -5.64
CA TYR A 622 4.12 31.29 -4.69
C TYR A 622 4.60 32.34 -3.66
N HIS A 623 4.17 33.58 -3.81
CA HIS A 623 4.53 34.71 -2.95
C HIS A 623 3.26 35.41 -2.47
N ASP A 624 3.34 36.06 -1.29
CA ASP A 624 2.27 36.92 -0.75
C ASP A 624 2.10 38.17 -1.63
N HIS A 625 1.47 37.98 -2.76
CA HIS A 625 0.93 39.06 -3.58
C HIS A 625 -0.59 38.98 -3.51
N ASP A 626 -1.24 40.14 -3.55
CA ASP A 626 -2.69 40.20 -3.70
C ASP A 626 -3.07 39.52 -5.03
N PRO A 627 -3.79 38.38 -5.02
CA PRO A 627 -4.11 37.61 -6.22
C PRO A 627 -4.86 38.41 -7.28
N GLU A 628 -5.56 39.48 -6.88
CA GLU A 628 -6.30 40.34 -7.82
C GLU A 628 -5.38 41.30 -8.61
N SER A 629 -4.14 41.50 -8.17
CA SER A 629 -3.22 42.50 -8.74
C SER A 629 -1.94 41.91 -9.38
N ALA A 630 -1.65 40.63 -9.13
CA ALA A 630 -0.41 39.99 -9.52
C ALA A 630 -0.60 39.00 -10.68
N LYS A 631 0.41 38.89 -11.55
CA LYS A 631 0.46 37.80 -12.54
C LYS A 631 0.76 36.48 -11.84
N PRO A 632 0.16 35.36 -12.27
CA PRO A 632 0.47 34.06 -11.69
C PRO A 632 1.95 33.70 -11.87
N ASP A 633 2.55 33.14 -10.83
CA ASP A 633 3.93 32.64 -10.86
C ASP A 633 4.04 31.30 -11.61
N GLY A 634 2.95 30.55 -11.68
CA GLY A 634 2.87 29.27 -12.39
C GLY A 634 1.44 28.84 -12.70
N ILE A 635 1.31 27.73 -13.43
CA ILE A 635 0.04 27.18 -13.91
C ILE A 635 -0.09 25.72 -13.42
N LEU A 636 -1.29 25.38 -12.95
CA LEU A 636 -1.72 24.04 -12.58
C LEU A 636 -2.71 23.51 -13.64
N ILE A 637 -2.36 22.45 -14.34
CA ILE A 637 -3.27 21.74 -15.25
C ILE A 637 -3.76 20.48 -14.53
N TYR A 638 -5.03 20.46 -14.14
CA TYR A 638 -5.63 19.38 -13.35
C TYR A 638 -6.51 18.50 -14.25
N LEU A 639 -6.06 17.26 -14.51
CA LEU A 639 -6.76 16.24 -15.27
C LEU A 639 -7.56 15.36 -14.31
N LYS A 640 -8.84 15.09 -14.61
CA LYS A 640 -9.70 14.23 -13.79
C LYS A 640 -10.25 13.08 -14.63
N THR A 641 -10.42 11.92 -14.03
CA THR A 641 -11.17 10.80 -14.64
C THR A 641 -12.64 11.19 -14.82
N THR A 642 -13.00 11.65 -16.01
CA THR A 642 -14.38 11.99 -16.37
C THR A 642 -14.62 11.66 -17.85
N LEU A 643 -15.85 11.31 -18.22
CA LEU A 643 -16.19 11.03 -19.62
C LEU A 643 -16.44 12.35 -20.34
N ILE A 644 -15.88 12.49 -21.54
CA ILE A 644 -15.97 13.70 -22.36
C ILE A 644 -16.52 13.35 -23.75
N PRO A 645 -16.96 14.33 -24.56
CA PRO A 645 -17.34 14.09 -25.94
C PRO A 645 -16.21 13.46 -26.78
N ASP A 646 -16.58 12.82 -27.89
CA ASP A 646 -15.67 12.21 -28.89
C ASP A 646 -14.69 11.16 -28.34
N LEU A 647 -15.04 10.48 -27.25
CA LEU A 647 -14.28 9.30 -26.83
C LEU A 647 -14.47 8.12 -27.80
N PRO A 648 -13.49 7.23 -27.92
CA PRO A 648 -13.61 6.02 -28.73
C PRO A 648 -14.78 5.10 -28.29
N PRO A 649 -15.39 4.31 -29.21
CA PRO A 649 -16.56 3.48 -28.91
C PRO A 649 -16.36 2.41 -27.82
N ASP A 650 -15.15 1.90 -27.67
CA ASP A 650 -14.77 0.91 -26.66
C ASP A 650 -14.91 1.47 -25.23
N ILE A 651 -14.59 2.74 -25.00
CA ILE A 651 -14.83 3.40 -23.70
C ILE A 651 -16.34 3.44 -23.38
N TYR A 652 -17.18 3.82 -24.35
CA TYR A 652 -18.63 3.87 -24.14
C TYR A 652 -19.24 2.47 -23.97
N GLY A 653 -18.69 1.47 -24.68
CA GLY A 653 -19.01 0.07 -24.49
C GLY A 653 -18.68 -0.40 -23.07
N TYR A 654 -17.47 -0.08 -22.58
CA TYR A 654 -17.04 -0.41 -21.23
C TYR A 654 -17.91 0.26 -20.17
N LYS A 655 -18.22 1.56 -20.32
CA LYS A 655 -19.16 2.29 -19.43
C LYS A 655 -20.56 1.67 -19.40
N SER A 656 -21.05 1.18 -20.54
CA SER A 656 -22.36 0.53 -20.62
C SER A 656 -22.40 -0.79 -19.85
N ALA A 657 -21.29 -1.55 -19.87
CA ALA A 657 -21.14 -2.77 -19.10
C ALA A 657 -20.83 -2.51 -17.61
N ASN A 658 -20.13 -1.42 -17.29
CA ASN A 658 -19.63 -1.08 -15.96
C ASN A 658 -20.12 0.30 -15.52
N LYS A 659 -21.23 0.32 -14.77
CA LYS A 659 -21.92 1.57 -14.38
C LYS A 659 -21.05 2.52 -13.54
N ASP A 660 -20.15 1.97 -12.74
CA ASP A 660 -19.31 2.75 -11.82
C ASP A 660 -18.11 3.40 -12.53
N PHE A 661 -17.74 2.97 -13.75
CA PHE A 661 -16.66 3.60 -14.51
C PHE A 661 -17.01 5.07 -14.84
N PRO A 662 -16.09 6.06 -14.78
CA PRO A 662 -14.66 5.95 -14.47
C PRO A 662 -14.34 6.17 -12.98
N ASP A 663 -15.25 5.83 -12.07
CA ASP A 663 -15.12 6.01 -10.61
C ASP A 663 -15.23 4.70 -9.81
N GLN A 664 -14.77 3.58 -10.39
CA GLN A 664 -14.68 2.33 -9.65
C GLN A 664 -13.77 2.47 -8.41
N SER A 665 -14.13 1.76 -7.34
CA SER A 665 -13.46 1.84 -6.03
C SER A 665 -11.96 1.54 -6.12
N THR A 666 -11.16 2.32 -5.41
CA THR A 666 -9.71 2.11 -5.26
C THR A 666 -9.36 0.87 -4.43
N GLY A 667 -10.35 0.28 -3.74
CA GLY A 667 -10.22 -1.00 -3.05
C GLY A 667 -10.16 -2.20 -4.00
N ASP A 668 -10.56 -2.03 -5.26
CA ASP A 668 -10.41 -3.07 -6.28
C ASP A 668 -8.94 -3.19 -6.72
N GLN A 669 -8.36 -4.35 -6.47
CA GLN A 669 -6.98 -4.68 -6.79
C GLN A 669 -6.87 -5.79 -7.84
N PHE A 670 -7.99 -6.27 -8.40
CA PHE A 670 -8.06 -7.42 -9.31
C PHE A 670 -8.52 -6.97 -10.71
N PHE A 671 -7.78 -6.03 -11.31
CA PHE A 671 -8.12 -5.51 -12.64
C PHE A 671 -8.02 -6.59 -13.70
N ASP A 672 -8.96 -6.56 -14.63
CA ASP A 672 -8.86 -7.25 -15.90
C ASP A 672 -8.30 -6.33 -17.00
N GLU A 673 -7.97 -6.94 -18.14
CA GLU A 673 -7.39 -6.20 -19.26
C GLU A 673 -8.34 -5.12 -19.79
N ALA A 674 -9.65 -5.38 -19.85
CA ALA A 674 -10.63 -4.44 -20.38
C ALA A 674 -10.74 -3.18 -19.50
N GLN A 675 -10.71 -3.36 -18.19
CA GLN A 675 -10.70 -2.28 -17.21
C GLN A 675 -9.41 -1.45 -17.32
N PHE A 676 -8.25 -2.12 -17.38
CA PHE A 676 -6.96 -1.44 -17.52
C PHE A 676 -6.93 -0.58 -18.79
N GLU A 677 -7.37 -1.15 -19.92
CA GLU A 677 -7.41 -0.46 -21.20
C GLU A 677 -8.38 0.72 -21.22
N ALA A 678 -9.56 0.59 -20.62
CA ALA A 678 -10.54 1.67 -20.55
C ALA A 678 -9.98 2.91 -19.82
N TYR A 679 -9.33 2.73 -18.66
CA TYR A 679 -8.69 3.84 -17.94
C TYR A 679 -7.50 4.43 -18.70
N ARG A 680 -6.68 3.57 -19.31
CA ARG A 680 -5.52 4.00 -20.11
C ARG A 680 -5.94 4.82 -21.33
N GLU A 681 -6.94 4.36 -22.08
CA GLU A 681 -7.47 5.08 -23.23
C GLU A 681 -8.08 6.41 -22.79
N LEU A 682 -8.84 6.43 -21.69
CA LEU A 682 -9.43 7.64 -21.16
C LEU A 682 -8.36 8.70 -20.81
N GLY A 683 -7.30 8.29 -20.09
CA GLY A 683 -6.18 9.17 -19.75
C GLY A 683 -5.46 9.71 -20.99
N TYR A 684 -5.28 8.88 -22.01
CA TYR A 684 -4.68 9.28 -23.28
C TYR A 684 -5.54 10.32 -24.02
N GLN A 685 -6.84 10.09 -24.16
CA GLN A 685 -7.74 10.97 -24.91
C GLN A 685 -7.92 12.33 -24.22
N ILE A 686 -8.10 12.34 -22.89
CA ILE A 686 -8.18 13.58 -22.10
C ILE A 686 -6.89 14.39 -22.28
N THR A 687 -5.73 13.75 -22.14
CA THR A 687 -4.43 14.42 -22.26
C THR A 687 -4.18 14.92 -23.67
N LYS A 688 -4.55 14.15 -24.69
CA LYS A 688 -4.44 14.57 -26.09
C LYS A 688 -5.25 15.84 -26.35
N LYS A 689 -6.51 15.90 -25.89
CA LYS A 689 -7.35 17.10 -26.01
C LYS A 689 -6.75 18.27 -25.22
N MET A 690 -6.29 18.03 -23.99
CA MET A 690 -5.61 19.04 -23.16
C MET A 690 -4.40 19.64 -23.88
N VAL A 691 -3.49 18.82 -24.42
CA VAL A 691 -2.27 19.32 -25.09
C VAL A 691 -2.62 20.18 -26.31
N ILE A 692 -3.61 19.77 -27.11
CA ILE A 692 -4.06 20.55 -28.28
C ILE A 692 -4.61 21.91 -27.84
N THR A 693 -5.47 21.93 -26.83
CA THR A 693 -6.07 23.16 -26.31
C THR A 693 -5.03 24.09 -25.69
N VAL A 694 -4.18 23.57 -24.80
CA VAL A 694 -3.15 24.36 -24.11
C VAL A 694 -2.13 24.92 -25.09
N LYS A 695 -1.69 24.17 -26.11
CA LYS A 695 -0.80 24.72 -27.16
C LYS A 695 -1.42 25.85 -27.96
N LYS A 696 -2.74 25.81 -28.15
CA LYS A 696 -3.49 26.83 -28.90
C LYS A 696 -3.75 28.08 -28.06
N GLU A 697 -4.20 27.91 -26.83
CA GLU A 697 -4.71 28.99 -25.97
C GLU A 697 -3.64 29.55 -25.03
N HIS A 698 -2.64 28.73 -24.68
CA HIS A 698 -1.55 29.05 -23.76
C HIS A 698 -0.17 28.65 -24.37
N PRO A 699 0.25 29.26 -25.50
CA PRO A 699 1.45 28.84 -26.25
C PRO A 699 2.77 29.04 -25.48
N SER A 700 2.75 29.76 -24.35
CA SER A 700 3.89 29.89 -23.45
C SER A 700 4.10 28.66 -22.55
N VAL A 701 3.10 27.79 -22.44
CA VAL A 701 3.12 26.61 -21.55
C VAL A 701 3.94 25.49 -22.15
N PHE A 702 3.74 25.09 -23.40
CA PHE A 702 4.56 24.06 -24.05
C PHE A 702 5.33 24.68 -25.21
N LYS A 703 6.61 24.33 -25.37
CA LYS A 703 7.48 24.90 -26.42
C LYS A 703 7.43 24.16 -27.74
#